data_AF-A0A9X3JU42-F1
#
_entry.id   AF-A0A9X3JU42-F1
#
_cell.length_a   1.000
_cell.length_b   1.000
_cell.length_c   1.000
_cell.angle_alpha   90.00
_cell.angle_beta   90.00
_cell.angle_gamma   90.00
#
_symmetry.space_group_name_H-M   'P 1'
#
loop_
_entity.id
_entity.type
_entity.pdbx_description
1 polymer ?
#
loop_
_entity_poly.entity_id
_entity_poly.type
_entity_poly.pdbx_seq_one_letter_code
_entity_poly.pdbx_strand_id
1 'polypeptide(L)'
;MAQQLLVRGHQGTDVQRLRRELVRELGDDARAFAQLAQGDELDADVEAAARRWQSGVGLIADGVIGPRCQCALGLRRAGTMAVPLELDAVRRLFPATKPANINRYLPYLAAALDSCGLRDRTMICAALGTIRAESEGFLPISEMQSQFNTRPGEAPFGAYDGRRALGNTEPGDGARFKGRGFIQLTGRANYRQYGRRLGVDLEANPDLANAPEIAALLLSLFLADRADATRSAIASGKFAQARRLVNGGVHGLDRFKDVFRLADQVWPVAAPAASGATRRRRGRQPVAAVAHVAATSRFLTAGKDPVDLRDRAYTPAPRGLQDAFPTDDEVRQFLPVYSRAGLVLDQGQEGACTGFGLACVVNYLRWRKAGWPQRMESVSPRMLYNFARRYDEYAGEDYDGSSCRGALKGWFNHGVCLEADWPYSGPQSQPRYGYAKRASATTLGVYYRVEKKSITDMQAAIQEVGAVYVSAFTHDGWSRLPNQRRAPSGHDSLVEIPFDGRPSESGGHAFALVGFNNRGFIVQNSWGTSWGSGGFALLTYGDWLANCMDAWVVAMGVPGVVVGRVSVTGSAPVGAAGGGAHQSLWWSQDQAYRHSVVLGNDGRVKRYLTEDELSRTLLHQVAGLPDQWFRGQKANQPRRLVIYAHGGLNSEDAAIERARAMGRHFVGNGCYPLFLVWKTGLFESLANIFSEAMRRQAPMAGGAGEWIAERTDLMVEKSIGRPMARPIWSEMKENAELAFGSGRGGDLLITALQRLAGTWGDDFELHLVGHSAGAIMLGHMLSALAARGMSGCVRTMHLFAPACSVQFANRHYTPHAALMQHLYLHILSDRVERNDTVASIYRKSLLYLVSNALEMDLRTPILGLENAFRPDYKGWDGTSSAGETLRAWQQAARSAGLHKAGRTTVLDQDTVLTALPDRHVRAAHGCFDNDIDTLRRTLVHIIGGALPNPVDDLRGF
;
A
#
# COMPACT_ATOMS: atom_id res chain seq x y z
N MET A 1 -36.36 -1.41 -6.61
CA MET A 1 -35.13 -0.84 -7.21
C MET A 1 -34.17 -1.98 -7.47
N ALA A 2 -33.41 -1.96 -8.57
CA ALA A 2 -32.33 -2.94 -8.76
C ALA A 2 -31.37 -2.89 -7.56
N GLN A 3 -30.89 -4.05 -7.11
CA GLN A 3 -30.02 -4.16 -5.95
C GLN A 3 -28.68 -3.44 -6.27
N GLN A 4 -28.47 -2.27 -5.67
CA GLN A 4 -27.31 -1.42 -5.96
C GLN A 4 -26.00 -2.00 -5.40
N LEU A 5 -26.09 -2.96 -4.49
CA LEU A 5 -24.99 -3.48 -3.71
C LEU A 5 -25.17 -4.97 -3.44
N LEU A 6 -24.14 -5.78 -3.69
CA LEU A 6 -24.09 -7.19 -3.35
C LEU A 6 -23.02 -7.40 -2.27
N VAL A 7 -23.43 -7.91 -1.10
CA VAL A 7 -22.55 -8.25 0.03
C VAL A 7 -22.94 -9.60 0.64
N ARG A 8 -22.14 -10.07 1.60
CA ARG A 8 -22.37 -11.36 2.29
C ARG A 8 -23.81 -11.50 2.80
N GLY A 9 -24.43 -12.65 2.55
CA GLY A 9 -25.80 -12.99 2.95
C GLY A 9 -26.87 -12.55 1.95
N HIS A 10 -26.53 -11.82 0.87
CA HIS A 10 -27.47 -11.58 -0.23
C HIS A 10 -27.70 -12.85 -1.04
N GLN A 11 -28.91 -13.03 -1.55
CA GLN A 11 -29.32 -14.19 -2.35
C GLN A 11 -30.06 -13.76 -3.62
N GLY A 12 -30.06 -14.62 -4.64
CA GLY A 12 -30.92 -14.48 -5.83
C GLY A 12 -30.19 -14.37 -7.17
N THR A 13 -30.91 -13.93 -8.19
CA THR A 13 -30.47 -13.94 -9.60
C THR A 13 -29.27 -13.02 -9.86
N ASP A 14 -29.18 -11.88 -9.18
CA ASP A 14 -28.05 -10.96 -9.28
C ASP A 14 -26.76 -11.59 -8.72
N VAL A 15 -26.86 -12.39 -7.65
CA VAL A 15 -25.73 -13.13 -7.07
C VAL A 15 -25.31 -14.27 -7.99
N GLN A 16 -26.24 -15.01 -8.59
CA GLN A 16 -25.92 -16.03 -9.60
C GLN A 16 -25.19 -15.43 -10.80
N ARG A 17 -25.59 -14.22 -11.23
CA ARG A 17 -24.90 -13.49 -12.31
C ARG A 17 -23.50 -13.09 -11.87
N LEU A 18 -23.34 -12.52 -10.67
CA LEU A 18 -22.02 -12.19 -10.09
C LEU A 18 -21.09 -13.41 -10.05
N ARG A 19 -21.58 -14.55 -9.56
CA ARG A 19 -20.83 -15.82 -9.51
C ARG A 19 -20.30 -16.22 -10.89
N ARG A 20 -21.15 -16.20 -11.93
CA ARG A 20 -20.74 -16.51 -13.31
C ARG A 20 -19.66 -15.55 -13.83
N GLU A 21 -19.82 -14.25 -13.60
CA GLU A 21 -18.83 -13.26 -14.02
C GLU A 21 -17.50 -13.45 -13.27
N LEU A 22 -17.52 -13.71 -11.95
CA LEU A 22 -16.31 -13.99 -11.17
C LEU A 22 -15.59 -15.25 -11.66
N VAL A 23 -16.32 -16.34 -11.96
CA VAL A 23 -15.72 -17.55 -12.56
C VAL A 23 -15.03 -17.21 -13.88
N ARG A 24 -15.68 -16.41 -14.74
CA ARG A 24 -15.11 -16.00 -16.02
C ARG A 24 -13.84 -15.16 -15.84
N GLU A 25 -13.88 -14.15 -14.97
CA GLU A 25 -12.76 -13.24 -14.78
C GLU A 25 -11.57 -13.90 -14.07
N LEU A 26 -11.83 -14.75 -13.07
CA LEU A 26 -10.77 -15.47 -12.34
C LEU A 26 -10.12 -16.58 -13.18
N GLY A 27 -10.84 -17.15 -14.14
CA GLY A 27 -10.34 -18.24 -14.98
C GLY A 27 -9.93 -19.45 -14.14
N ASP A 28 -8.69 -19.92 -14.28
CA ASP A 28 -8.20 -21.08 -13.52
C ASP A 28 -8.15 -20.84 -12.00
N ASP A 29 -7.96 -19.59 -11.55
CA ASP A 29 -7.96 -19.26 -10.11
C ASP A 29 -9.35 -19.47 -9.48
N ALA A 30 -10.43 -19.55 -10.28
CA ALA A 30 -11.77 -19.84 -9.79
C ALA A 30 -11.86 -21.23 -9.12
N ARG A 31 -11.01 -22.19 -9.53
CA ARG A 31 -11.00 -23.56 -8.95
C ARG A 31 -10.64 -23.58 -7.47
N ALA A 32 -9.96 -22.55 -6.99
CA ALA A 32 -9.61 -22.40 -5.59
C ALA A 32 -10.83 -22.06 -4.70
N PHE A 33 -11.97 -21.68 -5.30
CA PHE A 33 -13.21 -21.28 -4.64
C PHE A 33 -14.30 -22.30 -4.94
N ALA A 34 -14.32 -23.38 -4.15
CA ALA A 34 -15.17 -24.55 -4.42
C ALA A 34 -16.66 -24.22 -4.52
N GLN A 35 -17.13 -23.24 -3.73
CA GLN A 35 -18.55 -22.87 -3.73
C GLN A 35 -18.89 -21.88 -4.84
N LEU A 36 -17.91 -21.21 -5.46
CA LEU A 36 -18.16 -20.07 -6.37
C LEU A 36 -19.09 -20.42 -7.54
N ALA A 37 -18.98 -21.63 -8.09
CA ALA A 37 -19.76 -22.06 -9.25
C ALA A 37 -21.20 -22.53 -8.93
N GLN A 38 -21.57 -22.70 -7.65
CA GLN A 38 -22.82 -23.31 -7.22
C GLN A 38 -23.60 -22.42 -6.24
N GLY A 39 -24.92 -22.56 -6.19
CA GLY A 39 -25.77 -21.81 -5.26
C GLY A 39 -26.16 -20.39 -5.71
N ASP A 40 -26.91 -19.71 -4.86
CA ASP A 40 -27.49 -18.39 -5.13
C ASP A 40 -27.24 -17.38 -4.01
N GLU A 41 -26.52 -17.74 -2.95
CA GLU A 41 -26.10 -16.86 -1.85
C GLU A 41 -24.71 -16.26 -2.09
N LEU A 42 -24.45 -15.04 -1.64
CA LEU A 42 -23.10 -14.49 -1.54
C LEU A 42 -22.52 -14.92 -0.19
N ASP A 43 -21.93 -16.11 -0.17
CA ASP A 43 -21.30 -16.68 1.02
C ASP A 43 -19.87 -16.15 1.23
N ALA A 44 -19.18 -16.66 2.26
CA ALA A 44 -17.82 -16.24 2.59
C ALA A 44 -16.77 -16.63 1.53
N ASP A 45 -17.02 -17.66 0.72
CA ASP A 45 -16.14 -18.12 -0.36
C ASP A 45 -16.30 -17.23 -1.59
N VAL A 46 -17.53 -16.84 -1.94
CA VAL A 46 -17.81 -15.85 -2.99
C VAL A 46 -17.24 -14.48 -2.63
N GLU A 47 -17.37 -14.04 -1.36
CA GLU A 47 -16.75 -12.80 -0.92
C GLU A 47 -15.22 -12.87 -1.03
N ALA A 48 -14.61 -14.01 -0.72
CA ALA A 48 -13.18 -14.22 -0.90
C ALA A 48 -12.78 -14.18 -2.40
N ALA A 49 -13.56 -14.81 -3.28
CA ALA A 49 -13.37 -14.74 -4.73
C ALA A 49 -13.48 -13.30 -5.25
N ALA A 50 -14.44 -12.53 -4.74
CA ALA A 50 -14.59 -11.11 -5.05
C ALA A 50 -13.36 -10.29 -4.62
N ARG A 51 -12.84 -10.50 -3.39
CA ARG A 51 -11.59 -9.85 -2.92
C ARG A 51 -10.40 -10.22 -3.79
N ARG A 52 -10.31 -11.50 -4.19
CA ARG A 52 -9.25 -12.00 -5.08
C ARG A 52 -9.31 -11.29 -6.43
N TRP A 53 -10.48 -11.21 -7.04
CA TRP A 53 -10.70 -10.49 -8.29
C TRP A 53 -10.37 -9.01 -8.15
N GLN A 54 -10.97 -8.30 -7.18
CA GLN A 54 -10.75 -6.87 -6.91
C GLN A 54 -9.26 -6.54 -6.82
N SER A 55 -8.50 -7.30 -6.01
CA SER A 55 -7.05 -7.12 -5.89
C SER A 55 -6.32 -7.36 -7.22
N GLY A 56 -6.72 -8.38 -7.97
CA GLY A 56 -6.12 -8.73 -9.26
C GLY A 56 -6.40 -7.75 -10.39
N VAL A 57 -7.36 -6.83 -10.21
CA VAL A 57 -7.69 -5.77 -11.16
C VAL A 57 -7.42 -4.36 -10.63
N GLY A 58 -6.72 -4.22 -9.49
CA GLY A 58 -6.35 -2.91 -8.93
C GLY A 58 -7.48 -2.15 -8.21
N LEU A 59 -8.54 -2.84 -7.80
CA LEU A 59 -9.60 -2.30 -6.96
C LEU A 59 -9.36 -2.59 -5.47
N ILE A 60 -10.06 -1.86 -4.59
CA ILE A 60 -10.02 -2.11 -3.15
C ILE A 60 -10.64 -3.47 -2.86
N ALA A 61 -9.84 -4.38 -2.32
CA ALA A 61 -10.19 -5.79 -2.08
C ALA A 61 -10.96 -5.99 -0.77
N ASP A 62 -12.18 -5.45 -0.69
CA ASP A 62 -13.06 -5.51 0.48
C ASP A 62 -14.25 -6.47 0.34
N GLY A 63 -14.41 -7.13 -0.81
CA GLY A 63 -15.47 -8.09 -1.09
C GLY A 63 -16.84 -7.46 -1.31
N VAL A 64 -16.94 -6.13 -1.29
CA VAL A 64 -18.17 -5.39 -1.51
C VAL A 64 -18.35 -5.12 -3.00
N ILE A 65 -19.45 -5.60 -3.59
CA ILE A 65 -19.73 -5.44 -5.01
C ILE A 65 -20.81 -4.37 -5.21
N GLY A 66 -20.38 -3.11 -5.27
CA GLY A 66 -21.24 -1.96 -5.57
C GLY A 66 -21.23 -1.56 -7.06
N PRO A 67 -21.76 -0.39 -7.41
CA PRO A 67 -21.89 0.05 -8.80
C PRO A 67 -20.57 0.06 -9.56
N ARG A 68 -19.45 0.42 -8.92
CA ARG A 68 -18.14 0.47 -9.60
C ARG A 68 -17.66 -0.93 -9.97
N CYS A 69 -17.76 -1.89 -9.04
CA CYS A 69 -17.44 -3.29 -9.29
C CYS A 69 -18.41 -3.93 -10.31
N GLN A 70 -19.71 -3.63 -10.21
CA GLN A 70 -20.71 -4.11 -11.16
C GLN A 70 -20.43 -3.62 -12.59
N CYS A 71 -20.01 -2.36 -12.78
CA CYS A 71 -19.59 -1.87 -14.08
C CYS A 71 -18.32 -2.58 -14.59
N ALA A 72 -17.35 -2.81 -13.71
CA ALA A 72 -16.10 -3.52 -14.08
C ALA A 72 -16.36 -4.99 -14.46
N LEU A 73 -17.34 -5.65 -13.84
CA LEU A 73 -17.77 -7.02 -14.16
C LEU A 73 -18.77 -7.10 -15.33
N GLY A 74 -19.16 -5.97 -15.93
CA GLY A 74 -20.18 -5.95 -16.99
C GLY A 74 -21.60 -6.28 -16.50
N LEU A 75 -21.84 -6.32 -15.19
CA LEU A 75 -23.15 -6.51 -14.59
C LEU A 75 -24.06 -5.28 -14.81
N ARG A 76 -23.45 -4.09 -14.88
CA ARG A 76 -24.10 -2.79 -15.09
C ARG A 76 -23.41 -2.05 -16.25
N ARG A 77 -24.20 -1.29 -17.02
CA ARG A 77 -23.66 -0.33 -18.00
C ARG A 77 -23.55 1.04 -17.36
N ALA A 78 -22.39 1.69 -17.49
CA ALA A 78 -22.18 3.06 -17.03
C ALA A 78 -22.96 4.05 -17.91
N GLY A 79 -23.63 5.01 -17.27
CA GLY A 79 -24.25 6.14 -17.95
C GLY A 79 -23.25 7.26 -18.28
N THR A 80 -23.62 8.12 -19.20
CA THR A 80 -22.83 9.32 -19.56
C THR A 80 -23.05 10.41 -18.51
N MET A 81 -21.97 10.89 -17.90
CA MET A 81 -21.98 12.04 -16.99
C MET A 81 -21.97 13.35 -17.79
N ALA A 82 -22.65 14.40 -17.28
CA ALA A 82 -22.70 15.70 -17.96
C ALA A 82 -21.34 16.41 -18.02
N VAL A 83 -20.39 16.00 -17.18
CA VAL A 83 -19.01 16.49 -17.15
C VAL A 83 -18.04 15.31 -17.06
N PRO A 84 -16.82 15.44 -17.59
CA PRO A 84 -15.79 14.39 -17.50
C PRO A 84 -15.26 14.30 -16.06
N LEU A 85 -15.72 13.29 -15.31
CA LEU A 85 -15.25 13.00 -13.95
C LEU A 85 -13.90 12.27 -13.97
N GLU A 86 -12.86 12.98 -14.40
CA GLU A 86 -11.49 12.48 -14.47
C GLU A 86 -10.59 13.19 -13.45
N LEU A 87 -9.46 12.56 -13.12
CA LEU A 87 -8.51 13.06 -12.12
C LEU A 87 -8.10 14.52 -12.37
N ASP A 88 -7.79 14.87 -13.62
CA ASP A 88 -7.31 16.22 -13.98
C ASP A 88 -8.34 17.31 -13.76
N ALA A 89 -9.61 17.01 -14.03
CA ALA A 89 -10.68 17.96 -13.77
C ALA A 89 -10.90 18.10 -12.26
N VAL A 90 -11.00 16.98 -11.53
CA VAL A 90 -11.39 16.99 -10.12
C VAL A 90 -10.28 17.53 -9.22
N ARG A 91 -8.99 17.27 -9.50
CA ARG A 91 -7.89 17.82 -8.67
C ARG A 91 -7.85 19.35 -8.68
N ARG A 92 -8.25 19.99 -9.78
CA ARG A 92 -8.41 21.46 -9.85
C ARG A 92 -9.54 21.99 -8.95
N LEU A 93 -10.52 21.15 -8.63
CA LEU A 93 -11.60 21.46 -7.67
C LEU A 93 -11.17 21.19 -6.22
N PHE A 94 -10.06 20.47 -6.02
CA PHE A 94 -9.50 19.99 -4.76
C PHE A 94 -7.98 20.29 -4.68
N PRO A 95 -7.57 21.58 -4.70
CA PRO A 95 -6.16 21.96 -4.82
C PRO A 95 -5.28 21.52 -3.64
N ALA A 96 -5.88 21.32 -2.45
CA ALA A 96 -5.16 20.88 -1.25
C ALA A 96 -5.17 19.35 -1.06
N THR A 97 -5.68 18.60 -2.04
CA THR A 97 -5.92 17.16 -1.90
C THR A 97 -4.94 16.35 -2.71
N LYS A 98 -4.37 15.32 -2.09
CA LYS A 98 -3.47 14.38 -2.77
C LYS A 98 -4.15 13.76 -4.01
N PRO A 99 -3.56 13.88 -5.21
CA PRO A 99 -4.14 13.31 -6.44
C PRO A 99 -4.40 11.80 -6.34
N ALA A 100 -3.57 11.06 -5.60
CA ALA A 100 -3.74 9.63 -5.36
C ALA A 100 -5.09 9.27 -4.72
N ASN A 101 -5.59 10.09 -3.79
CA ASN A 101 -6.89 9.87 -3.16
C ASN A 101 -8.02 10.07 -4.17
N ILE A 102 -7.96 11.14 -4.97
CA ILE A 102 -8.96 11.41 -6.00
C ILE A 102 -8.97 10.27 -7.01
N ASN A 103 -7.81 9.86 -7.52
CA ASN A 103 -7.68 8.76 -8.48
C ASN A 103 -8.30 7.45 -7.95
N ARG A 104 -8.09 7.18 -6.66
CA ARG A 104 -8.55 5.97 -5.99
C ARG A 104 -10.07 5.95 -5.78
N TYR A 105 -10.66 7.06 -5.34
CA TYR A 105 -12.05 7.08 -4.88
C TYR A 105 -13.04 7.68 -5.88
N LEU A 106 -12.59 8.50 -6.83
CA LEU A 106 -13.46 9.16 -7.80
C LEU A 106 -14.27 8.17 -8.65
N PRO A 107 -13.72 7.03 -9.12
CA PRO A 107 -14.51 6.06 -9.89
C PRO A 107 -15.66 5.44 -9.07
N TYR A 108 -15.50 5.26 -7.76
CA TYR A 108 -16.56 4.79 -6.88
C TYR A 108 -17.68 5.83 -6.75
N LEU A 109 -17.30 7.11 -6.56
CA LEU A 109 -18.25 8.21 -6.53
C LEU A 109 -19.02 8.36 -7.84
N ALA A 110 -18.32 8.34 -8.97
CA ALA A 110 -18.92 8.49 -10.29
C ALA A 110 -19.96 7.39 -10.57
N ALA A 111 -19.60 6.12 -10.28
CA ALA A 111 -20.52 5.00 -10.46
C ALA A 111 -21.73 5.05 -9.51
N ALA A 112 -21.55 5.51 -8.28
CA ALA A 112 -22.64 5.68 -7.32
C ALA A 112 -23.61 6.81 -7.74
N LEU A 113 -23.08 7.98 -8.14
CA LEU A 113 -23.89 9.09 -8.65
C LEU A 113 -24.70 8.67 -9.89
N ASP A 114 -24.05 7.98 -10.83
CA ASP A 114 -24.71 7.40 -12.00
C ASP A 114 -25.84 6.45 -11.61
N SER A 115 -25.59 5.55 -10.65
CA SER A 115 -26.58 4.57 -10.18
C SER A 115 -27.80 5.20 -9.50
N CYS A 116 -27.66 6.44 -9.00
CA CYS A 116 -28.72 7.24 -8.39
C CYS A 116 -29.32 8.28 -9.37
N GLY A 117 -28.89 8.31 -10.64
CA GLY A 117 -29.37 9.26 -11.64
C GLY A 117 -28.85 10.69 -11.46
N LEU A 118 -27.82 10.91 -10.65
CA LEU A 118 -27.22 12.21 -10.35
C LEU A 118 -26.12 12.57 -11.36
N ARG A 119 -26.47 12.60 -12.65
CA ARG A 119 -25.53 12.80 -13.77
C ARG A 119 -25.32 14.26 -14.15
N ASP A 120 -26.18 15.16 -13.67
CA ASP A 120 -26.14 16.57 -14.02
C ASP A 120 -25.01 17.32 -13.30
N ARG A 121 -24.47 18.35 -13.96
CA ARG A 121 -23.35 19.17 -13.43
C ARG A 121 -23.62 19.70 -12.03
N THR A 122 -24.86 20.12 -11.74
CA THR A 122 -25.24 20.70 -10.45
C THR A 122 -25.12 19.69 -9.32
N MET A 123 -25.66 18.48 -9.50
CA MET A 123 -25.57 17.44 -8.48
C MET A 123 -24.18 16.85 -8.35
N ILE A 124 -23.41 16.78 -9.45
CA ILE A 124 -21.99 16.42 -9.42
C ILE A 124 -21.21 17.43 -8.56
N CYS A 125 -21.39 18.74 -8.81
CA CYS A 125 -20.74 19.78 -8.01
C CYS A 125 -21.21 19.78 -6.55
N ALA A 126 -22.49 19.47 -6.28
CA ALA A 126 -22.99 19.34 -4.93
C ALA A 126 -22.35 18.16 -4.18
N ALA A 127 -22.12 17.03 -4.84
CA ALA A 127 -21.43 15.88 -4.27
C ALA A 127 -19.95 16.20 -3.96
N LEU A 128 -19.22 16.76 -4.93
CA LEU A 128 -17.83 17.17 -4.76
C LEU A 128 -17.70 18.27 -3.69
N GLY A 129 -18.58 19.26 -3.70
CA GLY A 129 -18.64 20.31 -2.69
C GLY A 129 -18.91 19.76 -1.29
N THR A 130 -19.77 18.74 -1.16
CA THR A 130 -20.01 18.05 0.11
C THR A 130 -18.75 17.36 0.61
N ILE A 131 -18.09 16.55 -0.24
CA ILE A 131 -16.83 15.88 0.13
C ILE A 131 -15.78 16.89 0.58
N ARG A 132 -15.64 18.00 -0.13
CA ARG A 132 -14.69 19.07 0.19
C ARG A 132 -15.03 19.76 1.51
N ALA A 133 -16.31 19.96 1.80
CA ALA A 133 -16.77 20.55 3.05
C ALA A 133 -16.57 19.62 4.27
N GLU A 134 -16.74 18.30 4.10
CA GLU A 134 -16.63 17.34 5.21
C GLU A 134 -15.19 16.94 5.53
N SER A 135 -14.37 16.65 4.51
CA SER A 135 -13.03 16.08 4.72
C SER A 135 -11.93 16.76 3.93
N GLU A 136 -12.22 17.35 2.77
CA GLU A 136 -11.27 17.86 1.76
C GLU A 136 -10.30 16.79 1.23
N GLY A 137 -9.86 15.82 2.03
CA GLY A 137 -8.95 14.74 1.66
C GLY A 137 -9.48 13.74 0.64
N PHE A 138 -10.76 13.82 0.23
CA PHE A 138 -11.40 12.92 -0.74
C PHE A 138 -11.32 11.44 -0.32
N LEU A 139 -11.52 11.20 0.98
CA LEU A 139 -11.45 9.87 1.59
C LEU A 139 -12.74 9.59 2.35
N PRO A 140 -13.26 8.35 2.31
CA PRO A 140 -14.23 7.93 3.31
C PRO A 140 -13.51 7.77 4.64
N ILE A 141 -13.86 8.60 5.62
CA ILE A 141 -13.20 8.64 6.92
C ILE A 141 -14.21 8.46 8.05
N SER A 142 -13.74 7.85 9.14
CA SER A 142 -14.43 7.96 10.42
C SER A 142 -14.16 9.32 11.04
N GLU A 143 -15.17 9.87 11.69
CA GLU A 143 -15.02 11.01 12.59
C GLU A 143 -13.95 10.70 13.65
N MET A 144 -13.11 11.67 13.94
CA MET A 144 -12.08 11.57 14.96
C MET A 144 -12.60 12.08 16.30
N GLN A 145 -12.04 11.57 17.39
CA GLN A 145 -12.28 12.12 18.72
C GLN A 145 -11.93 13.61 18.74
N SER A 146 -12.84 14.42 19.28
CA SER A 146 -12.70 15.86 19.46
C SER A 146 -13.43 16.30 20.71
N GLN A 147 -13.16 17.52 21.16
CA GLN A 147 -13.91 18.16 22.26
C GLN A 147 -15.42 18.29 21.97
N PHE A 148 -15.84 18.21 20.70
CA PHE A 148 -17.24 18.36 20.29
C PHE A 148 -18.04 17.05 20.36
N ASN A 149 -17.35 15.90 20.22
CA ASN A 149 -17.96 14.58 20.27
C ASN A 149 -17.59 13.81 21.55
N THR A 150 -16.59 14.26 22.30
CA THR A 150 -16.16 13.64 23.55
C THR A 150 -15.96 14.70 24.61
N ARG A 151 -16.78 14.65 25.68
CA ARG A 151 -16.62 15.60 26.78
C ARG A 151 -15.47 15.18 27.69
N PRO A 152 -14.82 16.12 28.40
CA PRO A 152 -13.77 15.78 29.37
C PRO A 152 -14.25 14.75 30.39
N GLY A 153 -13.49 13.66 30.57
CA GLY A 153 -13.81 12.58 31.51
C GLY A 153 -14.81 11.54 31.01
N GLU A 154 -15.40 11.71 29.82
CA GLU A 154 -16.28 10.70 29.21
C GLU A 154 -15.49 9.74 28.30
N ALA A 155 -16.08 8.57 28.00
CA ALA A 155 -15.56 7.65 27.00
C ALA A 155 -15.54 8.32 25.60
N PRO A 156 -14.65 7.89 24.67
CA PRO A 156 -14.63 8.42 23.31
C PRO A 156 -16.02 8.41 22.65
N PHE A 157 -16.40 9.53 22.03
CA PHE A 157 -17.72 9.79 21.44
C PHE A 157 -18.90 9.81 22.43
N GLY A 158 -18.64 9.86 23.75
CA GLY A 158 -19.65 9.86 24.80
C GLY A 158 -20.67 10.99 24.71
N ALA A 159 -20.33 12.11 24.05
CA ALA A 159 -21.30 13.19 23.84
C ALA A 159 -22.49 12.77 22.97
N TYR A 160 -22.38 11.66 22.21
CA TYR A 160 -23.44 11.08 21.40
C TYR A 160 -24.27 10.03 22.13
N ASP A 161 -23.81 9.52 23.27
CA ASP A 161 -24.56 8.54 24.06
C ASP A 161 -25.84 9.19 24.60
N GLY A 162 -26.93 8.43 24.63
CA GLY A 162 -28.24 8.88 25.12
C GLY A 162 -28.95 9.91 24.22
N ARG A 163 -28.39 10.32 23.07
CA ARG A 163 -29.05 11.24 22.13
C ARG A 163 -30.18 10.52 21.37
N ARG A 164 -31.41 10.64 21.88
CA ARG A 164 -32.62 10.06 21.28
C ARG A 164 -32.84 10.43 19.82
N ALA A 165 -32.50 11.67 19.41
CA ALA A 165 -32.60 12.11 18.02
C ALA A 165 -31.68 11.34 17.05
N LEU A 166 -30.56 10.79 17.56
CA LEU A 166 -29.65 9.93 16.80
C LEU A 166 -30.00 8.45 16.93
N GLY A 167 -31.00 8.10 17.75
CA GLY A 167 -31.33 6.72 18.10
C GLY A 167 -30.31 6.04 19.01
N ASN A 168 -29.34 6.79 19.56
CA ASN A 168 -28.33 6.25 20.47
C ASN A 168 -28.93 6.10 21.87
N THR A 169 -29.36 4.89 22.20
CA THR A 169 -30.09 4.60 23.45
C THR A 169 -29.30 3.71 24.41
N GLU A 170 -28.21 3.11 23.95
CA GLU A 170 -27.35 2.22 24.74
C GLU A 170 -25.99 2.91 25.03
N PRO A 171 -25.36 2.66 26.19
CA PRO A 171 -24.00 3.10 26.45
C PRO A 171 -23.02 2.59 25.39
N GLY A 172 -22.15 3.46 24.88
CA GLY A 172 -21.19 3.12 23.82
C GLY A 172 -21.74 3.25 22.39
N ASP A 173 -23.02 3.59 22.21
CA ASP A 173 -23.61 3.86 20.90
C ASP A 173 -22.93 5.00 20.15
N GLY A 174 -22.45 6.01 20.87
CA GLY A 174 -21.71 7.12 20.33
C GLY A 174 -20.45 6.66 19.59
N ALA A 175 -19.65 5.80 20.23
CA ALA A 175 -18.45 5.25 19.61
C ALA A 175 -18.78 4.30 18.45
N ARG A 176 -19.82 3.47 18.64
CA ARG A 176 -20.26 2.48 17.65
C ARG A 176 -20.79 3.16 16.38
N PHE A 177 -21.63 4.18 16.52
CA PHE A 177 -22.35 4.89 15.44
C PHE A 177 -21.85 6.33 15.21
N LYS A 178 -20.57 6.60 15.44
CA LYS A 178 -19.90 7.86 15.05
C LYS A 178 -19.97 8.13 13.54
N GLY A 179 -19.64 9.37 13.13
CA GLY A 179 -19.61 9.76 11.72
C GLY A 179 -18.70 8.87 10.88
N ARG A 180 -19.17 8.40 9.71
CA ARG A 180 -18.38 7.61 8.73
C ARG A 180 -18.72 7.96 7.28
N GLY A 181 -17.80 7.68 6.36
CA GLY A 181 -17.95 7.85 4.92
C GLY A 181 -17.79 9.30 4.43
N PHE A 182 -18.14 9.56 3.16
CA PHE A 182 -17.98 10.87 2.52
C PHE A 182 -18.89 11.98 3.09
N ILE A 183 -20.02 11.60 3.71
CA ILE A 183 -21.04 12.52 4.25
C ILE A 183 -21.14 12.48 5.78
N GLN A 184 -20.26 11.75 6.47
CA GLN A 184 -20.29 11.57 7.93
C GLN A 184 -21.66 11.08 8.45
N LEU A 185 -22.03 9.83 8.11
CA LEU A 185 -23.23 9.18 8.63
C LEU A 185 -23.08 8.94 10.14
N THR A 186 -23.91 9.60 10.97
CA THR A 186 -23.81 9.56 12.45
C THR A 186 -25.13 9.15 13.09
N GLY A 187 -25.09 8.30 14.11
CA GLY A 187 -26.24 7.89 14.94
C GLY A 187 -26.91 6.59 14.50
N ARG A 188 -27.23 5.71 15.45
CA ARG A 188 -27.86 4.39 15.23
C ARG A 188 -29.06 4.45 14.28
N ALA A 189 -29.93 5.46 14.43
CA ALA A 189 -31.11 5.63 13.58
C ALA A 189 -30.74 5.78 12.09
N ASN A 190 -29.70 6.56 11.79
CA ASN A 190 -29.23 6.78 10.42
C ASN A 190 -28.56 5.53 9.85
N TYR A 191 -27.73 4.84 10.64
CA TYR A 191 -27.13 3.56 10.23
C TYR A 191 -28.21 2.52 9.89
N ARG A 192 -29.25 2.41 10.73
CA ARG A 192 -30.40 1.52 10.48
C ARG A 192 -31.19 1.92 9.24
N GLN A 193 -31.49 3.21 9.07
CA GLN A 193 -32.27 3.70 7.94
C GLN A 193 -31.55 3.47 6.60
N TYR A 194 -30.31 3.94 6.48
CA TYR A 194 -29.56 3.81 5.23
C TYR A 194 -29.08 2.38 5.00
N GLY A 195 -28.80 1.62 6.07
CA GLY A 195 -28.53 0.19 5.97
C GLY A 195 -29.68 -0.58 5.30
N ARG A 196 -30.92 -0.38 5.75
CA ARG A 196 -32.11 -0.98 5.12
C ARG A 196 -32.26 -0.59 3.65
N ARG A 197 -31.99 0.67 3.29
CA ARG A 197 -32.09 1.15 1.90
C ARG A 197 -31.03 0.54 0.99
N LEU A 198 -29.83 0.32 1.50
CA LEU A 198 -28.73 -0.33 0.79
C LEU A 198 -28.83 -1.86 0.81
N GLY A 199 -29.70 -2.42 1.64
CA GLY A 199 -29.77 -3.85 1.91
C GLY A 199 -28.60 -4.37 2.73
N VAL A 200 -27.91 -3.54 3.51
CA VAL A 200 -26.76 -3.94 4.33
C VAL A 200 -27.01 -3.63 5.79
N ASP A 201 -26.70 -4.57 6.67
CA ASP A 201 -26.80 -4.34 8.11
C ASP A 201 -25.62 -3.52 8.64
N LEU A 202 -25.72 -2.21 8.42
CA LEU A 202 -24.79 -1.22 8.97
C LEU A 202 -24.96 -1.04 10.48
N GLU A 203 -26.03 -1.53 11.11
CA GLU A 203 -26.19 -1.45 12.55
C GLU A 203 -25.33 -2.50 13.27
N ALA A 204 -25.32 -3.72 12.74
CA ALA A 204 -24.38 -4.76 13.17
C ALA A 204 -22.95 -4.47 12.72
N ASN A 205 -22.76 -3.89 11.52
CA ASN A 205 -21.45 -3.69 10.90
C ASN A 205 -21.20 -2.22 10.51
N PRO A 206 -21.12 -1.27 11.47
CA PRO A 206 -21.04 0.16 11.18
C PRO A 206 -19.78 0.56 10.39
N ASP A 207 -18.67 -0.18 10.51
CA ASP A 207 -17.44 0.14 9.78
C ASP A 207 -17.55 -0.03 8.26
N LEU A 208 -18.55 -0.79 7.77
CA LEU A 208 -18.86 -0.88 6.34
C LEU A 208 -19.25 0.47 5.74
N ALA A 209 -19.68 1.45 6.52
CA ALA A 209 -19.95 2.80 6.04
C ALA A 209 -18.71 3.53 5.48
N ASN A 210 -17.49 3.03 5.77
CA ASN A 210 -16.25 3.51 5.16
C ASN A 210 -15.80 2.69 3.94
N ALA A 211 -16.45 1.57 3.62
CA ALA A 211 -16.16 0.84 2.40
C ALA A 211 -16.45 1.76 1.19
N PRO A 212 -15.56 1.88 0.20
CA PRO A 212 -15.66 2.88 -0.88
C PRO A 212 -17.00 2.87 -1.62
N GLU A 213 -17.48 1.68 -2.00
CA GLU A 213 -18.77 1.49 -2.67
C GLU A 213 -19.94 1.97 -1.80
N ILE A 214 -19.92 1.60 -0.51
CA ILE A 214 -20.98 1.96 0.45
C ILE A 214 -20.94 3.45 0.76
N ALA A 215 -19.76 4.00 1.04
CA ALA A 215 -19.59 5.42 1.33
C ALA A 215 -20.05 6.31 0.17
N ALA A 216 -19.74 5.92 -1.07
CA ALA A 216 -20.16 6.61 -2.29
C ALA A 216 -21.68 6.52 -2.48
N LEU A 217 -22.28 5.35 -2.26
CA LEU A 217 -23.72 5.16 -2.32
C LEU A 217 -24.46 5.92 -1.21
N LEU A 218 -23.93 5.96 0.02
CA LEU A 218 -24.50 6.72 1.14
C LEU A 218 -24.62 8.21 0.77
N LEU A 219 -23.54 8.82 0.27
CA LEU A 219 -23.56 10.21 -0.21
C LEU A 219 -24.57 10.38 -1.36
N SER A 220 -24.54 9.49 -2.34
CA SER A 220 -25.38 9.60 -3.54
C SER A 220 -26.88 9.47 -3.23
N LEU A 221 -27.26 8.50 -2.37
CA LEU A 221 -28.64 8.34 -1.91
C LEU A 221 -29.11 9.52 -1.07
N PHE A 222 -28.26 10.00 -0.18
CA PHE A 222 -28.59 11.17 0.65
C PHE A 222 -28.89 12.40 -0.21
N LEU A 223 -28.08 12.63 -1.24
CA LEU A 223 -28.28 13.72 -2.20
C LEU A 223 -29.49 13.49 -3.11
N ALA A 224 -29.73 12.25 -3.52
CA ALA A 224 -30.88 11.89 -4.35
C ALA A 224 -32.21 12.24 -3.68
N ASP A 225 -32.34 11.99 -2.37
CA ASP A 225 -33.54 12.34 -1.59
C ASP A 225 -33.85 13.85 -1.58
N ARG A 226 -32.84 14.68 -1.87
CA ARG A 226 -32.91 16.14 -1.79
C ARG A 226 -32.60 16.81 -3.12
N ALA A 227 -32.57 16.05 -4.21
CA ALA A 227 -31.99 16.50 -5.47
C ALA A 227 -32.73 17.74 -6.02
N ASP A 228 -34.06 17.72 -6.06
CA ASP A 228 -34.84 18.83 -6.63
C ASP A 228 -34.78 20.10 -5.78
N ALA A 229 -34.82 19.95 -4.46
CA ALA A 229 -34.63 21.06 -3.53
C ALA A 229 -33.21 21.65 -3.64
N THR A 230 -32.20 20.79 -3.80
CA THR A 230 -30.80 21.19 -3.95
C THR A 230 -30.59 21.93 -5.27
N ARG A 231 -31.11 21.39 -6.38
CA ARG A 231 -31.08 22.05 -7.70
C ARG A 231 -31.74 23.42 -7.65
N SER A 232 -32.93 23.53 -7.06
CA SER A 232 -33.67 24.79 -6.94
C SER A 232 -32.91 25.82 -6.10
N ALA A 233 -32.32 25.39 -4.98
CA ALA A 233 -31.51 26.26 -4.13
C ALA A 233 -30.26 26.77 -4.86
N ILE A 234 -29.52 25.89 -5.54
CA ILE A 234 -28.31 26.27 -6.27
C ILE A 234 -28.64 27.18 -7.46
N ALA A 235 -29.69 26.88 -8.23
CA ALA A 235 -30.15 27.71 -9.33
C ALA A 235 -30.52 29.13 -8.89
N SER A 236 -30.99 29.28 -7.65
CA SER A 236 -31.32 30.58 -7.03
C SER A 236 -30.13 31.24 -6.31
N GLY A 237 -28.91 30.69 -6.40
CA GLY A 237 -27.73 31.18 -5.68
C GLY A 237 -27.76 30.95 -4.15
N LYS A 238 -28.72 30.17 -3.64
CA LYS A 238 -28.95 29.93 -2.20
C LYS A 238 -28.10 28.76 -1.68
N PHE A 239 -26.78 28.85 -1.79
CA PHE A 239 -25.84 27.80 -1.37
C PHE A 239 -25.96 27.41 0.12
N ALA A 240 -26.26 28.37 1.01
CA ALA A 240 -26.48 28.07 2.42
C ALA A 240 -27.71 27.17 2.64
N GLN A 241 -28.76 27.35 1.85
CA GLN A 241 -29.95 26.48 1.89
C GLN A 241 -29.61 25.08 1.38
N ALA A 242 -28.89 24.98 0.25
CA ALA A 242 -28.40 23.70 -0.27
C ALA A 242 -27.54 22.96 0.77
N ARG A 243 -26.67 23.67 1.48
CA ARG A 243 -25.80 23.05 2.50
C ARG A 243 -26.57 22.54 3.73
N ARG A 244 -27.58 23.29 4.18
CA ARG A 244 -28.45 22.86 5.30
C ARG A 244 -29.26 21.61 4.96
N LEU A 245 -29.65 21.42 3.69
CA LEU A 245 -30.30 20.18 3.27
C LEU A 245 -29.39 18.97 3.48
N VAL A 246 -28.07 19.14 3.31
CA VAL A 246 -27.09 18.06 3.43
C VAL A 246 -26.67 17.77 4.87
N ASN A 247 -26.18 18.77 5.60
CA ASN A 247 -25.58 18.57 6.93
C ASN A 247 -26.42 19.14 8.09
N GLY A 248 -27.67 19.55 7.85
CA GLY A 248 -28.50 20.22 8.86
C GLY A 248 -28.01 21.60 9.30
N GLY A 249 -26.86 22.08 8.77
CA GLY A 249 -26.21 23.34 9.09
C GLY A 249 -25.43 23.92 7.90
N VAL A 250 -24.58 24.91 8.16
CA VAL A 250 -23.78 25.60 7.12
C VAL A 250 -22.27 25.37 7.27
N HIS A 251 -21.86 24.34 8.02
CA HIS A 251 -20.44 24.00 8.16
C HIS A 251 -19.81 23.73 6.79
N GLY A 252 -18.64 24.36 6.55
CA GLY A 252 -17.87 24.20 5.31
C GLY A 252 -18.50 24.87 4.09
N LEU A 253 -19.41 25.84 4.29
CA LEU A 253 -20.10 26.52 3.19
C LEU A 253 -19.16 27.15 2.16
N ASP A 254 -18.06 27.77 2.61
CA ASP A 254 -17.10 28.40 1.69
C ASP A 254 -16.42 27.37 0.78
N ARG A 255 -15.96 26.25 1.36
CA ARG A 255 -15.42 25.11 0.59
C ARG A 255 -16.45 24.53 -0.37
N PHE A 256 -17.71 24.42 0.05
CA PHE A 256 -18.80 23.96 -0.80
C PHE A 256 -19.02 24.90 -1.99
N LYS A 257 -19.09 26.22 -1.77
CA LYS A 257 -19.25 27.24 -2.81
C LYS A 257 -18.06 27.30 -3.76
N ASP A 258 -16.84 27.15 -3.22
CA ASP A 258 -15.61 27.19 -4.00
C ASP A 258 -15.56 26.12 -5.09
N VAL A 259 -16.14 24.93 -4.85
CA VAL A 259 -16.24 23.91 -5.88
C VAL A 259 -17.05 24.39 -7.08
N PHE A 260 -18.17 25.08 -6.88
CA PHE A 260 -18.96 25.64 -7.99
C PHE A 260 -18.19 26.73 -8.74
N ARG A 261 -17.51 27.62 -8.01
CA ARG A 261 -16.67 28.67 -8.60
C ARG A 261 -15.53 28.10 -9.45
N LEU A 262 -14.82 27.09 -8.94
CA LEU A 262 -13.75 26.42 -9.68
C LEU A 262 -14.30 25.61 -10.86
N ALA A 263 -15.48 24.98 -10.70
CA ALA A 263 -16.14 24.24 -11.76
C ALA A 263 -16.56 25.14 -12.93
N ASP A 264 -16.76 26.45 -12.75
CA ASP A 264 -17.02 27.36 -13.88
C ASP A 264 -15.79 27.54 -14.79
N GLN A 265 -14.58 27.36 -14.24
CA GLN A 265 -13.32 27.37 -15.00
C GLN A 265 -13.01 26.01 -15.63
N VAL A 266 -13.29 24.93 -14.89
CA VAL A 266 -12.97 23.55 -15.32
C VAL A 266 -14.02 22.98 -16.27
N TRP A 267 -15.30 23.27 -16.03
CA TRP A 267 -16.46 22.80 -16.79
C TRP A 267 -17.38 23.99 -17.13
N PRO A 268 -16.98 24.87 -18.06
CA PRO A 268 -17.75 26.05 -18.42
C PRO A 268 -19.11 25.65 -18.99
N VAL A 269 -20.17 26.29 -18.49
CA VAL A 269 -21.51 26.15 -19.07
C VAL A 269 -21.58 27.03 -20.31
N ALA A 270 -21.99 26.48 -21.45
CA ALA A 270 -22.20 27.28 -22.66
C ALA A 270 -23.19 28.42 -22.35
N ALA A 271 -22.78 29.67 -22.63
CA ALA A 271 -23.66 30.81 -22.45
C ALA A 271 -24.92 30.63 -23.31
N PRO A 272 -26.12 31.00 -22.82
CA PRO A 272 -27.30 31.03 -23.66
C PRO A 272 -27.01 31.94 -24.86
N ALA A 273 -27.22 31.43 -26.08
CA ALA A 273 -27.13 32.26 -27.27
C ALA A 273 -28.08 33.45 -27.10
N ALA A 274 -27.52 34.65 -26.99
CA ALA A 274 -28.31 35.86 -26.86
C ALA A 274 -29.24 35.97 -28.06
N SER A 275 -30.53 35.79 -27.82
CA SER A 275 -31.57 35.93 -28.83
C SER A 275 -31.62 37.38 -29.32
N GLY A 276 -31.19 37.57 -30.56
CA GLY A 276 -31.61 38.58 -31.52
C GLY A 276 -31.96 39.98 -31.00
N ALA A 277 -30.98 40.88 -31.02
CA ALA A 277 -31.22 42.28 -31.30
C ALA A 277 -30.59 42.63 -32.65
N THR A 278 -31.44 42.78 -33.67
CA THR A 278 -31.10 43.28 -35.00
C THR A 278 -30.34 44.60 -34.93
N ARG A 279 -29.10 44.63 -35.43
CA ARG A 279 -28.44 45.91 -35.78
C ARG A 279 -27.69 45.80 -37.11
N ARG A 280 -27.95 46.81 -37.94
CA ARG A 280 -27.73 46.92 -39.39
C ARG A 280 -26.29 46.72 -39.85
N ARG A 281 -26.17 46.13 -41.05
CA ARG A 281 -24.99 46.09 -41.94
C ARG A 281 -24.37 47.47 -42.13
N ARG A 282 -23.03 47.54 -42.13
CA ARG A 282 -22.22 48.34 -43.08
C ARG A 282 -20.75 47.88 -43.07
N GLY A 283 -20.16 47.77 -44.27
CA GLY A 283 -18.72 47.83 -44.48
C GLY A 283 -18.01 46.47 -44.63
N ARG A 284 -17.78 46.06 -45.89
CA ARG A 284 -16.93 44.93 -46.29
C ARG A 284 -15.55 45.50 -46.64
N GLN A 285 -14.46 44.93 -46.09
CA GLN A 285 -13.15 44.90 -46.75
C GLN A 285 -12.61 43.46 -46.69
N PRO A 286 -12.03 42.94 -47.78
CA PRO A 286 -11.56 41.56 -47.83
C PRO A 286 -10.13 41.49 -47.29
N VAL A 287 -9.93 40.75 -46.21
CA VAL A 287 -8.60 40.29 -45.80
C VAL A 287 -8.55 38.79 -46.06
N ALA A 288 -7.56 38.36 -46.82
CA ALA A 288 -7.40 37.00 -47.29
C ALA A 288 -7.44 36.00 -46.12
N ALA A 289 -8.35 35.03 -46.20
CA ALA A 289 -8.43 33.93 -45.27
C ALA A 289 -7.24 32.98 -45.50
N VAL A 290 -6.21 33.11 -44.68
CA VAL A 290 -5.27 32.00 -44.43
C VAL A 290 -6.01 31.06 -43.49
N ALA A 291 -6.42 29.90 -44.01
CA ALA A 291 -6.99 28.83 -43.21
C ALA A 291 -5.89 28.25 -42.29
N HIS A 292 -5.74 28.83 -41.10
CA HIS A 292 -5.11 28.13 -39.99
C HIS A 292 -6.05 27.00 -39.57
N VAL A 293 -5.75 25.78 -40.02
CA VAL A 293 -6.25 24.57 -39.39
C VAL A 293 -5.80 24.61 -37.94
N ALA A 294 -6.74 24.83 -37.02
CA ALA A 294 -6.47 24.83 -35.59
C ALA A 294 -5.82 23.49 -35.21
N ALA A 295 -4.57 23.54 -34.75
CA ALA A 295 -3.89 22.39 -34.19
C ALA A 295 -4.70 21.89 -32.98
N THR A 296 -5.10 20.63 -33.00
CA THR A 296 -5.63 19.95 -31.82
C THR A 296 -4.50 19.91 -30.77
N SER A 297 -4.64 20.69 -29.68
CA SER A 297 -3.59 20.80 -28.65
C SER A 297 -3.43 19.47 -27.91
N ARG A 298 -2.25 18.85 -28.01
CA ARG A 298 -1.87 17.66 -27.23
C ARG A 298 -1.26 18.10 -25.90
N PHE A 299 -1.57 17.40 -24.81
CA PHE A 299 -0.96 17.67 -23.51
C PHE A 299 0.35 16.87 -23.38
N LEU A 300 1.47 17.57 -23.24
CA LEU A 300 2.81 17.00 -23.12
C LEU A 300 3.36 17.33 -21.73
N THR A 301 3.60 16.31 -20.92
CA THR A 301 3.87 16.45 -19.49
C THR A 301 5.08 15.64 -19.01
N ALA A 302 5.94 15.14 -19.88
CA ALA A 302 7.19 14.53 -19.41
C ALA A 302 8.06 15.61 -18.76
N GLY A 303 8.67 15.28 -17.61
CA GLY A 303 9.57 16.18 -16.91
C GLY A 303 10.91 15.53 -16.67
N LYS A 304 11.88 16.39 -16.35
CA LYS A 304 13.29 16.05 -16.23
C LYS A 304 13.56 15.22 -14.98
N ASP A 305 14.32 14.13 -15.11
CA ASP A 305 14.71 13.30 -13.97
C ASP A 305 15.63 14.11 -13.00
N PRO A 306 15.29 14.17 -11.70
CA PRO A 306 16.17 14.74 -10.69
C PRO A 306 17.52 14.01 -10.64
N VAL A 307 18.60 14.67 -10.22
CA VAL A 307 19.91 14.00 -10.05
C VAL A 307 19.80 12.95 -8.93
N ASP A 308 20.19 11.71 -9.23
CA ASP A 308 20.29 10.60 -8.26
C ASP A 308 21.65 9.92 -8.44
N LEU A 309 22.47 9.94 -7.39
CA LEU A 309 23.83 9.38 -7.41
C LEU A 309 23.85 7.84 -7.56
N ARG A 310 22.70 7.18 -7.41
CA ARG A 310 22.55 5.73 -7.56
C ARG A 310 22.29 5.31 -9.01
N ASP A 311 22.02 6.26 -9.91
CA ASP A 311 21.88 5.98 -11.33
C ASP A 311 23.18 5.37 -11.88
N ARG A 312 23.08 4.21 -12.53
CA ARG A 312 24.25 3.57 -13.15
C ARG A 312 24.53 4.25 -14.49
N ALA A 313 25.73 4.80 -14.64
CA ALA A 313 26.17 5.38 -15.91
C ALA A 313 26.40 4.28 -16.97
N TYR A 314 25.96 4.54 -18.21
CA TYR A 314 26.33 3.74 -19.36
C TYR A 314 27.76 4.09 -19.78
N THR A 315 28.60 3.08 -19.97
CA THR A 315 29.98 3.23 -20.42
C THR A 315 30.18 2.30 -21.62
N PRO A 316 30.20 2.82 -22.87
CA PRO A 316 30.28 1.98 -24.06
C PRO A 316 31.65 1.31 -24.17
N ALA A 317 31.68 0.11 -24.73
CA ALA A 317 32.94 -0.55 -25.08
C ALA A 317 33.66 0.21 -26.21
N PRO A 318 35.00 0.34 -26.18
CA PRO A 318 35.74 1.05 -27.22
C PRO A 318 35.72 0.25 -28.53
N ARG A 319 34.81 0.61 -29.45
CA ARG A 319 34.64 0.01 -30.78
C ARG A 319 34.27 1.09 -31.80
N GLY A 320 34.65 0.87 -33.06
CA GLY A 320 34.22 1.75 -34.15
C GLY A 320 32.71 1.67 -34.36
N LEU A 321 32.06 2.83 -34.46
CA LEU A 321 30.64 2.94 -34.79
C LEU A 321 30.45 2.96 -36.32
N GLN A 322 29.25 2.59 -36.77
CA GLN A 322 28.87 2.76 -38.17
C GLN A 322 28.57 4.24 -38.47
N ASP A 323 28.73 4.68 -39.72
CA ASP A 323 28.42 6.06 -40.12
C ASP A 323 26.92 6.39 -40.01
N ALA A 324 26.07 5.37 -40.13
CA ALA A 324 24.64 5.42 -39.89
C ALA A 324 24.12 4.05 -39.41
N PHE A 325 23.14 4.07 -38.53
CA PHE A 325 22.49 2.86 -38.01
C PHE A 325 20.98 3.06 -37.86
N PRO A 326 20.12 2.09 -38.25
CA PRO A 326 20.46 0.96 -39.13
C PRO A 326 21.05 1.45 -40.46
N THR A 327 21.73 0.59 -41.19
CA THR A 327 22.22 0.92 -42.55
C THR A 327 21.05 1.29 -43.48
N ASP A 328 21.36 1.89 -44.62
CA ASP A 328 20.33 2.36 -45.55
C ASP A 328 19.45 1.22 -46.12
N ASP A 329 20.05 0.05 -46.34
CA ASP A 329 19.34 -1.17 -46.74
C ASP A 329 18.47 -1.72 -45.61
N GLU A 330 18.98 -1.70 -44.38
CA GLU A 330 18.22 -2.08 -43.19
C GLU A 330 17.06 -1.13 -42.92
N VAL A 331 17.21 0.19 -43.16
CA VAL A 331 16.11 1.15 -43.08
C VAL A 331 15.03 0.80 -44.09
N ARG A 332 15.40 0.54 -45.35
CA ARG A 332 14.46 0.11 -46.42
C ARG A 332 13.71 -1.16 -46.06
N GLN A 333 14.37 -2.08 -45.37
CA GLN A 333 13.79 -3.36 -45.01
C GLN A 333 12.95 -3.30 -43.73
N PHE A 334 13.44 -2.63 -42.68
CA PHE A 334 12.93 -2.75 -41.31
C PHE A 334 11.89 -1.70 -40.97
N LEU A 335 12.14 -0.42 -41.25
CA LEU A 335 11.23 0.65 -40.83
C LEU A 335 9.84 0.53 -41.49
N PRO A 336 9.72 0.18 -42.80
CA PRO A 336 8.42 -0.11 -43.39
C PRO A 336 7.69 -1.30 -42.79
N VAL A 337 8.41 -2.36 -42.41
CA VAL A 337 7.80 -3.51 -41.73
C VAL A 337 7.33 -3.10 -40.33
N TYR A 338 8.14 -2.36 -39.59
CA TYR A 338 7.80 -1.87 -38.25
C TYR A 338 6.59 -0.94 -38.25
N SER A 339 6.53 0.04 -39.17
CA SER A 339 5.35 0.92 -39.33
C SER A 339 4.06 0.15 -39.60
N ARG A 340 4.14 -1.01 -40.29
CA ARG A 340 2.98 -1.88 -40.56
C ARG A 340 2.71 -2.90 -39.45
N ALA A 341 3.64 -3.12 -38.53
CA ALA A 341 3.53 -4.10 -37.46
C ALA A 341 2.49 -3.73 -36.39
N GLY A 342 2.00 -2.47 -36.39
CA GLY A 342 1.05 -1.96 -35.42
C GLY A 342 1.69 -1.44 -34.12
N LEU A 343 2.99 -1.14 -34.16
CA LEU A 343 3.79 -0.77 -32.97
C LEU A 343 4.13 0.73 -32.88
N VAL A 344 3.78 1.52 -33.91
CA VAL A 344 3.79 2.99 -33.84
C VAL A 344 2.47 3.44 -33.23
N LEU A 345 2.52 3.89 -31.98
CA LEU A 345 1.34 4.16 -31.16
C LEU A 345 0.84 5.60 -31.34
N ASP A 346 -0.37 5.87 -30.85
CA ASP A 346 -0.95 7.23 -30.77
C ASP A 346 -1.46 7.48 -29.34
N GLN A 347 -0.81 8.39 -28.63
CA GLN A 347 -1.17 8.75 -27.25
C GLN A 347 -2.45 9.60 -27.15
N GLY A 348 -2.93 10.17 -28.26
CA GLY A 348 -4.06 11.07 -28.26
C GLY A 348 -3.81 12.36 -27.46
N GLN A 349 -4.72 12.68 -26.54
CA GLN A 349 -4.74 13.97 -25.84
C GLN A 349 -4.28 13.89 -24.36
N GLU A 350 -4.05 12.72 -23.80
CA GLU A 350 -3.59 12.62 -22.41
C GLU A 350 -2.06 12.72 -22.32
N GLY A 351 -1.57 13.28 -21.20
CA GLY A 351 -0.14 13.44 -20.87
C GLY A 351 0.62 12.14 -20.62
N ALA A 352 0.28 11.04 -21.30
CA ALA A 352 0.84 9.71 -21.08
C ALA A 352 2.17 9.44 -21.82
N CYS A 353 2.84 10.49 -22.32
CA CYS A 353 4.00 10.36 -23.20
C CYS A 353 5.14 9.50 -22.65
N THR A 354 5.40 9.49 -21.34
CA THR A 354 6.41 8.59 -20.73
C THR A 354 6.06 7.11 -20.88
N GLY A 355 4.80 6.74 -20.67
CA GLY A 355 4.34 5.36 -20.87
C GLY A 355 4.37 4.95 -22.33
N PHE A 356 3.98 5.86 -23.24
CA PHE A 356 4.01 5.62 -24.68
C PHE A 356 5.43 5.58 -25.26
N GLY A 357 6.30 6.49 -24.86
CA GLY A 357 7.70 6.54 -25.27
C GLY A 357 8.46 5.31 -24.80
N LEU A 358 8.23 4.86 -23.55
CA LEU A 358 8.81 3.61 -23.08
C LEU A 358 8.19 2.39 -23.80
N ALA A 359 6.88 2.36 -24.04
CA ALA A 359 6.24 1.30 -24.82
C ALA A 359 6.86 1.19 -26.23
N CYS A 360 7.19 2.31 -26.87
CA CYS A 360 7.88 2.35 -28.15
C CYS A 360 9.23 1.63 -28.11
N VAL A 361 10.05 1.88 -27.07
CA VAL A 361 11.34 1.19 -26.86
C VAL A 361 11.13 -0.31 -26.61
N VAL A 362 10.23 -0.67 -25.68
CA VAL A 362 9.97 -2.08 -25.34
C VAL A 362 9.48 -2.85 -26.56
N ASN A 363 8.54 -2.28 -27.33
CA ASN A 363 8.01 -2.90 -28.53
C ASN A 363 9.09 -3.08 -29.60
N TYR A 364 9.94 -2.08 -29.82
CA TYR A 364 11.03 -2.17 -30.78
C TYR A 364 12.01 -3.30 -30.42
N LEU A 365 12.42 -3.37 -29.14
CA LEU A 365 13.31 -4.42 -28.66
C LEU A 365 12.66 -5.82 -28.74
N ARG A 366 11.37 -5.94 -28.38
CA ARG A 366 10.60 -7.20 -28.49
C ARG A 366 10.48 -7.64 -29.95
N TRP A 367 10.19 -6.72 -30.86
CA TRP A 367 10.06 -6.98 -32.29
C TRP A 367 11.39 -7.43 -32.91
N ARG A 368 12.51 -6.80 -32.54
CA ARG A 368 13.86 -7.24 -32.94
C ARG A 368 14.18 -8.63 -32.43
N LYS A 369 13.94 -8.89 -31.13
CA LYS A 369 14.17 -10.21 -30.51
C LYS A 369 13.32 -11.32 -31.15
N ALA A 370 12.12 -10.99 -31.63
CA ALA A 370 11.21 -11.93 -32.28
C ALA A 370 11.51 -12.16 -33.78
N GLY A 371 12.58 -11.57 -34.34
CA GLY A 371 12.93 -11.74 -35.75
C GLY A 371 12.03 -10.96 -36.70
N TRP A 372 11.61 -9.75 -36.31
CA TRP A 372 10.91 -8.78 -37.15
C TRP A 372 9.58 -9.26 -37.76
N PRO A 373 8.62 -9.73 -36.95
CA PRO A 373 7.33 -10.18 -37.44
C PRO A 373 6.54 -9.05 -38.13
N GLN A 374 5.71 -9.41 -39.12
CA GLN A 374 4.87 -8.46 -39.86
C GLN A 374 3.74 -7.84 -39.01
N ARG A 375 3.37 -8.47 -37.91
CA ARG A 375 2.43 -7.96 -36.89
C ARG A 375 2.85 -8.44 -35.52
N MET A 376 2.69 -7.60 -34.51
CA MET A 376 2.98 -7.93 -33.13
C MET A 376 2.07 -7.13 -32.21
N GLU A 377 1.60 -7.74 -31.13
CA GLU A 377 0.85 -7.02 -30.12
C GLU A 377 1.78 -6.10 -29.30
N SER A 378 1.37 -4.85 -29.13
CA SER A 378 2.05 -3.86 -28.28
C SER A 378 2.00 -4.27 -26.80
N VAL A 379 3.01 -3.88 -26.05
CA VAL A 379 2.89 -3.78 -24.58
C VAL A 379 1.92 -2.66 -24.20
N SER A 380 1.40 -2.69 -22.98
CA SER A 380 0.45 -1.67 -22.51
C SER A 380 1.15 -0.35 -22.12
N PRO A 381 1.01 0.74 -22.90
CA PRO A 381 1.41 2.08 -22.45
C PRO A 381 0.63 2.54 -21.22
N ARG A 382 -0.62 2.07 -21.02
CA ARG A 382 -1.41 2.39 -19.83
C ARG A 382 -0.73 1.88 -18.56
N MET A 383 -0.27 0.63 -18.56
CA MET A 383 0.44 0.04 -17.43
C MET A 383 1.75 0.81 -17.15
N LEU A 384 2.53 1.09 -18.19
CA LEU A 384 3.79 1.82 -18.04
C LEU A 384 3.57 3.24 -17.51
N TYR A 385 2.57 3.96 -18.02
CA TYR A 385 2.25 5.31 -17.54
C TYR A 385 1.73 5.31 -16.10
N ASN A 386 0.83 4.39 -15.75
CA ASN A 386 0.32 4.27 -14.39
C ASN A 386 1.45 3.95 -13.41
N PHE A 387 2.37 3.06 -13.76
CA PHE A 387 3.54 2.78 -12.92
C PHE A 387 4.62 3.86 -12.98
N ALA A 388 4.71 4.64 -14.06
CA ALA A 388 5.59 5.80 -14.09
C ALA A 388 5.22 6.80 -13.00
N ARG A 389 3.91 7.05 -12.85
CA ARG A 389 3.37 7.90 -11.78
C ARG A 389 3.56 7.30 -10.39
N ARG A 390 3.45 5.97 -10.26
CA ARG A 390 3.70 5.22 -9.00
C ARG A 390 5.11 5.39 -8.46
N TYR A 391 6.10 5.33 -9.33
CA TYR A 391 7.52 5.26 -8.95
C TYR A 391 8.26 6.59 -9.09
N ASP A 392 7.54 7.69 -9.32
CA ASP A 392 8.14 9.01 -9.33
C ASP A 392 8.44 9.45 -7.89
N GLU A 393 9.71 9.39 -7.49
CA GLU A 393 10.16 9.55 -6.09
C GLU A 393 10.07 11.00 -5.57
N TYR A 394 9.71 11.96 -6.42
CA TYR A 394 9.62 13.38 -6.05
C TYR A 394 8.30 13.98 -6.53
N ALA A 395 7.21 13.62 -5.83
CA ALA A 395 5.97 14.37 -5.88
C ALA A 395 6.19 15.78 -5.27
N GLY A 396 6.64 16.74 -6.07
CA GLY A 396 6.30 18.14 -5.84
C GLY A 396 4.81 18.31 -6.13
N GLU A 397 4.09 19.05 -5.29
CA GLU A 397 2.62 19.01 -5.19
C GLU A 397 1.82 19.57 -6.40
N ASP A 398 2.45 19.89 -7.55
CA ASP A 398 1.79 20.47 -8.73
C ASP A 398 2.23 19.84 -10.07
N TYR A 399 2.43 18.52 -10.11
CA TYR A 399 2.98 17.85 -11.30
C TYR A 399 1.93 17.05 -12.10
N ASP A 400 1.69 17.48 -13.36
CA ASP A 400 0.80 16.84 -14.36
C ASP A 400 1.48 15.69 -15.13
N GLY A 401 2.75 15.44 -14.81
CA GLY A 401 3.64 14.58 -15.56
C GLY A 401 4.01 13.25 -14.91
N SER A 402 4.91 12.54 -15.58
CA SER A 402 5.76 11.52 -14.94
C SER A 402 7.18 11.62 -15.52
N SER A 403 8.14 10.97 -14.87
CA SER A 403 9.54 10.98 -15.28
C SER A 403 9.94 9.72 -16.06
N CYS A 404 11.02 9.80 -16.83
CA CYS A 404 11.57 8.64 -17.53
C CYS A 404 12.03 7.58 -16.53
N ARG A 405 12.71 8.01 -15.45
CA ARG A 405 13.13 7.12 -14.37
C ARG A 405 11.93 6.44 -13.70
N GLY A 406 10.84 7.16 -13.42
CA GLY A 406 9.62 6.58 -12.85
C GLY A 406 9.09 5.44 -13.71
N ALA A 407 8.98 5.65 -15.03
CA ALA A 407 8.52 4.62 -15.97
C ALA A 407 9.43 3.38 -15.98
N LEU A 408 10.76 3.59 -15.95
CA LEU A 408 11.74 2.50 -15.89
C LEU A 408 11.68 1.72 -14.57
N LYS A 409 11.52 2.41 -13.43
CA LYS A 409 11.30 1.77 -12.13
C LYS A 409 10.02 0.95 -12.12
N GLY A 410 8.96 1.45 -12.74
CA GLY A 410 7.71 0.70 -12.95
C GLY A 410 7.93 -0.60 -13.72
N TRP A 411 8.60 -0.51 -14.87
CA TRP A 411 8.91 -1.69 -15.68
C TRP A 411 9.87 -2.66 -14.97
N PHE A 412 10.87 -2.15 -14.25
CA PHE A 412 11.81 -2.94 -13.45
C PHE A 412 11.12 -3.78 -12.37
N ASN A 413 10.20 -3.16 -11.61
CA ASN A 413 9.54 -3.84 -10.49
C ASN A 413 8.38 -4.74 -10.90
N HIS A 414 7.74 -4.51 -12.05
CA HIS A 414 6.49 -5.20 -12.41
C HIS A 414 6.52 -5.95 -13.74
N GLY A 415 7.54 -5.73 -14.56
CA GLY A 415 7.45 -6.07 -15.99
C GLY A 415 6.38 -5.21 -16.68
N VAL A 416 5.90 -5.65 -17.84
CA VAL A 416 4.82 -4.98 -18.57
C VAL A 416 3.93 -6.01 -19.30
N CYS A 417 2.61 -5.90 -19.14
CA CYS A 417 1.65 -6.75 -19.83
C CYS A 417 1.39 -6.28 -21.27
N LEU A 418 0.65 -7.08 -22.04
CA LEU A 418 0.24 -6.71 -23.39
C LEU A 418 -0.94 -5.73 -23.36
N GLU A 419 -1.17 -5.01 -24.46
CA GLU A 419 -2.24 -4.02 -24.56
C GLU A 419 -3.63 -4.61 -24.28
N ALA A 420 -3.90 -5.85 -24.71
CA ALA A 420 -5.17 -6.51 -24.40
C ALA A 420 -5.42 -6.74 -22.90
N ASP A 421 -4.36 -6.77 -22.08
CA ASP A 421 -4.47 -6.94 -20.63
C ASP A 421 -4.73 -5.64 -19.89
N TRP A 422 -4.28 -4.51 -20.41
CA TRP A 422 -4.58 -3.20 -19.83
C TRP A 422 -4.70 -2.15 -20.93
N PRO A 423 -5.88 -2.07 -21.58
CA PRO A 423 -6.03 -1.27 -22.79
C PRO A 423 -6.05 0.22 -22.46
N TYR A 424 -5.55 1.01 -23.39
CA TYR A 424 -5.60 2.46 -23.36
C TYR A 424 -6.97 2.99 -23.83
N SER A 425 -8.02 2.73 -23.04
CA SER A 425 -9.42 3.09 -23.35
C SER A 425 -9.97 4.24 -22.49
N GLY A 426 -9.08 5.04 -21.89
CA GLY A 426 -9.38 6.17 -21.01
C GLY A 426 -8.72 6.06 -19.62
N PRO A 427 -8.72 7.15 -18.80
CA PRO A 427 -7.98 7.20 -17.54
C PRO A 427 -8.47 6.19 -16.49
N GLN A 428 -9.73 5.78 -16.56
CA GLN A 428 -10.35 4.83 -15.61
C GLN A 428 -10.21 3.36 -16.01
N SER A 429 -9.54 3.07 -17.13
CA SER A 429 -9.33 1.70 -17.62
C SER A 429 -8.63 0.84 -16.56
N GLN A 430 -9.21 -0.32 -16.28
CA GLN A 430 -8.66 -1.29 -15.31
C GLN A 430 -7.94 -2.41 -16.06
N PRO A 431 -6.90 -3.00 -15.45
CA PRO A 431 -6.31 -4.19 -15.99
C PRO A 431 -7.27 -5.37 -15.90
N ARG A 432 -7.14 -6.30 -16.84
CA ARG A 432 -7.74 -7.62 -16.76
C ARG A 432 -7.08 -8.43 -15.66
N TYR A 433 -7.87 -9.31 -15.06
CA TYR A 433 -7.38 -10.18 -14.01
C TYR A 433 -6.17 -11.02 -14.50
N GLY A 434 -5.15 -11.13 -13.66
CA GLY A 434 -3.91 -11.84 -13.96
C GLY A 434 -2.87 -11.05 -14.79
N TYR A 435 -3.11 -9.76 -15.09
CA TYR A 435 -2.16 -8.93 -15.84
C TYR A 435 -0.76 -8.94 -15.21
N ALA A 436 -0.65 -8.92 -13.88
CA ALA A 436 0.64 -8.87 -13.19
C ALA A 436 1.48 -10.14 -13.43
N LYS A 437 0.83 -11.31 -13.50
CA LYS A 437 1.50 -12.58 -13.87
C LYS A 437 2.01 -12.50 -15.30
N ARG A 438 1.18 -12.02 -16.24
CA ARG A 438 1.56 -11.88 -17.65
C ARG A 438 2.63 -10.80 -17.87
N ALA A 439 2.62 -9.75 -17.07
CA ALA A 439 3.63 -8.70 -17.11
C ALA A 439 5.04 -9.21 -16.80
N SER A 440 5.17 -10.20 -15.89
CA SER A 440 6.45 -10.84 -15.58
C SER A 440 7.09 -11.59 -16.77
N ALA A 441 6.37 -11.79 -17.87
CA ALA A 441 6.93 -12.33 -19.10
C ALA A 441 7.75 -11.29 -19.90
N THR A 442 7.57 -9.99 -19.62
CA THR A 442 8.29 -8.89 -20.28
C THR A 442 8.97 -8.01 -19.24
N THR A 443 10.15 -8.42 -18.78
CA THR A 443 10.89 -7.74 -17.70
C THR A 443 12.01 -6.86 -18.22
N LEU A 444 12.34 -5.83 -17.45
CA LEU A 444 13.56 -5.05 -17.62
C LEU A 444 14.71 -5.77 -16.91
N GLY A 445 15.79 -6.06 -17.63
CA GLY A 445 16.98 -6.70 -17.07
C GLY A 445 17.88 -5.67 -16.40
N VAL A 446 18.32 -4.68 -17.17
CA VAL A 446 19.17 -3.57 -16.70
C VAL A 446 18.79 -2.28 -17.42
N TYR A 447 19.03 -1.15 -16.74
CA TYR A 447 18.90 0.19 -17.30
C TYR A 447 20.08 1.04 -16.84
N TYR A 448 20.61 1.84 -17.75
CA TYR A 448 21.75 2.73 -17.52
C TYR A 448 21.43 4.12 -18.04
N ARG A 449 21.85 5.15 -17.31
CA ARG A 449 21.74 6.55 -17.75
C ARG A 449 22.86 6.84 -18.72
N VAL A 450 22.52 7.38 -19.89
CA VAL A 450 23.51 7.80 -20.88
C VAL A 450 23.81 9.28 -20.67
N GLU A 451 25.07 9.70 -20.84
CA GLU A 451 25.41 11.12 -20.86
C GLU A 451 24.78 11.75 -22.11
N LYS A 452 23.66 12.44 -21.92
CA LYS A 452 22.83 12.96 -23.01
C LYS A 452 23.56 13.96 -23.92
N LYS A 453 24.59 14.65 -23.43
CA LYS A 453 25.40 15.55 -24.27
C LYS A 453 26.47 14.84 -25.08
N SER A 454 26.77 13.58 -24.76
CA SER A 454 27.69 12.73 -25.52
C SER A 454 26.96 12.06 -26.67
N ILE A 455 26.99 12.68 -27.85
CA ILE A 455 26.37 12.12 -29.06
C ILE A 455 26.94 10.73 -29.37
N THR A 456 28.25 10.54 -29.20
CA THR A 456 28.92 9.27 -29.45
C THR A 456 28.42 8.16 -28.53
N ASP A 457 28.20 8.44 -27.24
CA ASP A 457 27.68 7.44 -26.30
C ASP A 457 26.22 7.08 -26.61
N MET A 458 25.43 8.07 -27.04
CA MET A 458 24.06 7.85 -27.51
C MET A 458 24.03 6.97 -28.77
N GLN A 459 24.89 7.25 -29.75
CA GLN A 459 25.04 6.43 -30.96
C GLN A 459 25.47 5.00 -30.61
N ALA A 460 26.46 4.84 -29.72
CA ALA A 460 26.93 3.54 -29.24
C ALA A 460 25.80 2.75 -28.57
N ALA A 461 25.03 3.39 -27.68
CA ALA A 461 23.89 2.77 -27.02
C ALA A 461 22.81 2.32 -28.02
N ILE A 462 22.49 3.15 -29.01
CA ILE A 462 21.53 2.81 -30.07
C ILE A 462 22.04 1.63 -30.90
N GLN A 463 23.31 1.60 -31.30
CA GLN A 463 23.86 0.52 -32.13
C GLN A 463 23.97 -0.80 -31.34
N GLU A 464 24.39 -0.76 -30.07
CA GLU A 464 24.57 -1.93 -29.22
C GLU A 464 23.23 -2.57 -28.84
N VAL A 465 22.27 -1.75 -28.41
CA VAL A 465 21.01 -2.24 -27.83
C VAL A 465 19.85 -2.15 -28.80
N GLY A 466 19.86 -1.17 -29.71
CA GLY A 466 18.86 -0.92 -30.74
C GLY A 466 17.98 0.29 -30.50
N ALA A 467 17.77 0.67 -29.23
CA ALA A 467 16.93 1.79 -28.90
C ALA A 467 17.34 2.44 -27.58
N VAL A 468 17.12 3.74 -27.48
CA VAL A 468 17.31 4.54 -26.28
C VAL A 468 16.01 5.24 -25.95
N TYR A 469 15.61 5.15 -24.68
CA TYR A 469 14.45 5.85 -24.15
C TYR A 469 14.88 7.26 -23.72
N VAL A 470 14.24 8.28 -24.28
CA VAL A 470 14.66 9.67 -24.09
C VAL A 470 13.48 10.58 -23.79
N SER A 471 13.79 11.76 -23.27
CA SER A 471 12.87 12.88 -23.19
C SER A 471 13.55 14.20 -23.61
N ALA A 472 12.77 15.11 -24.19
CA ALA A 472 13.21 16.45 -24.61
C ALA A 472 12.05 17.45 -24.56
N PHE A 473 12.38 18.74 -24.47
CA PHE A 473 11.39 19.80 -24.71
C PHE A 473 11.01 19.84 -26.19
N THR A 474 9.71 19.95 -26.48
CA THR A 474 9.23 20.10 -27.86
C THR A 474 9.10 21.58 -28.23
N HIS A 475 9.10 21.84 -29.53
CA HIS A 475 8.93 23.16 -30.13
C HIS A 475 8.03 23.05 -31.37
N ASP A 476 7.66 24.19 -31.96
CA ASP A 476 6.73 24.28 -33.09
C ASP A 476 7.05 23.35 -34.27
N GLY A 477 8.34 23.06 -34.51
CA GLY A 477 8.81 22.19 -35.58
C GLY A 477 8.19 20.79 -35.52
N TRP A 478 7.97 20.25 -34.31
CA TRP A 478 7.35 18.95 -34.09
C TRP A 478 5.91 18.87 -34.61
N SER A 479 5.20 20.00 -34.64
CA SER A 479 3.82 20.10 -35.11
C SER A 479 3.72 20.44 -36.61
N ARG A 480 4.81 20.90 -37.23
CA ARG A 480 4.86 21.36 -38.63
C ARG A 480 5.28 20.27 -39.62
N LEU A 481 5.58 19.07 -39.14
CA LEU A 481 5.93 17.95 -40.00
C LEU A 481 4.76 17.58 -40.94
N PRO A 482 5.05 17.20 -42.19
CA PRO A 482 4.03 16.74 -43.12
C PRO A 482 3.41 15.43 -42.62
N ASN A 483 2.11 15.26 -42.85
CA ASN A 483 1.42 14.02 -42.50
C ASN A 483 1.68 12.95 -43.58
N GLN A 484 2.81 12.23 -43.51
CA GLN A 484 3.13 11.18 -44.48
C GLN A 484 2.98 9.78 -43.84
N ARG A 485 1.97 9.03 -44.29
CA ARG A 485 1.79 7.63 -43.86
C ARG A 485 2.85 6.66 -44.41
N ARG A 486 3.63 7.10 -45.40
CA ARG A 486 4.64 6.25 -46.04
C ARG A 486 5.86 6.16 -45.12
N ALA A 487 6.24 4.94 -44.80
CA ALA A 487 7.47 4.67 -44.05
C ALA A 487 8.72 5.07 -44.86
N PRO A 488 9.83 5.41 -44.19
CA PRO A 488 11.06 5.79 -44.86
C PRO A 488 11.62 4.65 -45.71
N SER A 489 12.16 5.00 -46.88
CA SER A 489 12.84 4.12 -47.83
C SER A 489 14.37 4.31 -47.82
N GLY A 490 14.92 4.86 -46.73
CA GLY A 490 16.33 5.19 -46.55
C GLY A 490 16.50 6.43 -45.66
N HIS A 491 17.71 6.72 -45.23
CA HIS A 491 18.01 7.88 -44.35
C HIS A 491 17.63 9.22 -44.98
N ASP A 492 17.76 9.36 -46.30
CA ASP A 492 17.41 10.60 -47.02
C ASP A 492 15.90 10.86 -47.09
N SER A 493 15.08 9.83 -46.85
CA SER A 493 13.62 9.95 -46.86
C SER A 493 13.02 10.30 -45.48
N LEU A 494 13.86 10.41 -44.45
CA LEU A 494 13.44 10.86 -43.13
C LEU A 494 13.24 12.37 -43.14
N VAL A 495 12.03 12.81 -42.79
CA VAL A 495 11.77 14.25 -42.64
C VAL A 495 12.45 14.76 -41.37
N GLU A 496 13.22 15.82 -41.52
CA GLU A 496 13.89 16.52 -40.43
C GLU A 496 12.90 17.39 -39.65
N ILE A 497 12.99 17.37 -38.32
CA ILE A 497 12.22 18.26 -37.45
C ILE A 497 12.78 19.68 -37.60
N PRO A 498 12.00 20.66 -38.09
CA PRO A 498 12.51 22.00 -38.32
C PRO A 498 12.85 22.69 -36.99
N PHE A 499 14.14 22.90 -36.74
CA PHE A 499 14.66 23.57 -35.55
C PHE A 499 15.14 24.98 -35.91
N ASP A 500 14.72 25.98 -35.15
CA ASP A 500 15.05 27.39 -35.39
C ASP A 500 16.35 27.84 -34.68
N GLY A 501 17.04 26.90 -34.02
CA GLY A 501 18.26 27.16 -33.26
C GLY A 501 18.02 27.60 -31.81
N ARG A 502 16.77 27.71 -31.34
CA ARG A 502 16.44 28.23 -30.01
C ARG A 502 15.94 27.12 -29.08
N PRO A 503 16.56 26.95 -27.89
CA PRO A 503 16.05 26.00 -26.90
C PRO A 503 14.61 26.32 -26.48
N SER A 504 13.82 25.27 -26.27
CA SER A 504 12.48 25.33 -25.67
C SER A 504 12.55 24.97 -24.19
N GLU A 505 11.69 25.59 -23.38
CA GLU A 505 11.54 25.30 -21.95
C GLU A 505 10.14 24.75 -21.62
N SER A 506 9.34 24.41 -22.63
CA SER A 506 7.96 23.95 -22.46
C SER A 506 7.65 22.72 -23.32
N GLY A 507 6.58 21.98 -22.96
CA GLY A 507 6.11 20.84 -23.74
C GLY A 507 7.06 19.64 -23.70
N GLY A 508 7.44 19.19 -22.50
CA GLY A 508 8.30 18.01 -22.34
C GLY A 508 7.65 16.74 -22.88
N HIS A 509 8.37 16.01 -23.71
CA HIS A 509 7.89 14.81 -24.40
C HIS A 509 8.89 13.66 -24.29
N ALA A 510 8.38 12.43 -24.16
CA ALA A 510 9.19 11.23 -24.06
C ALA A 510 8.94 10.31 -25.26
N PHE A 511 10.01 9.76 -25.83
CA PHE A 511 9.99 9.01 -27.09
C PHE A 511 11.17 8.06 -27.21
N ALA A 512 11.25 7.31 -28.32
CA ALA A 512 12.33 6.37 -28.58
C ALA A 512 13.27 6.88 -29.67
N LEU A 513 14.58 6.77 -29.46
CA LEU A 513 15.58 6.86 -30.52
C LEU A 513 15.94 5.45 -30.98
N VAL A 514 15.82 5.18 -32.27
CA VAL A 514 16.00 3.83 -32.85
C VAL A 514 17.11 3.76 -33.91
N GLY A 515 17.78 4.89 -34.15
CA GLY A 515 18.83 4.99 -35.16
C GLY A 515 19.51 6.35 -35.16
N PHE A 516 20.53 6.51 -36.01
CA PHE A 516 21.26 7.75 -36.24
C PHE A 516 21.92 7.76 -37.62
N ASN A 517 22.32 8.95 -38.07
CA ASN A 517 23.21 9.19 -39.21
C ASN A 517 24.08 10.42 -38.94
N ASN A 518 24.87 10.88 -39.91
CA ASN A 518 25.72 12.06 -39.77
C ASN A 518 25.00 13.39 -39.44
N ARG A 519 23.66 13.47 -39.57
CA ARG A 519 22.85 14.66 -39.31
C ARG A 519 22.17 14.63 -37.93
N GLY A 520 21.74 13.46 -37.47
CA GLY A 520 20.91 13.37 -36.27
C GLY A 520 20.47 11.96 -35.88
N PHE A 521 19.55 11.90 -34.92
CA PHE A 521 18.91 10.67 -34.46
C PHE A 521 17.58 10.41 -35.16
N ILE A 522 17.28 9.13 -35.42
CA ILE A 522 15.99 8.68 -35.91
C ILE A 522 15.05 8.50 -34.72
N VAL A 523 14.03 9.34 -34.62
CA VAL A 523 13.02 9.23 -33.55
C VAL A 523 11.82 8.42 -34.04
N GLN A 524 11.39 7.48 -33.21
CA GLN A 524 10.07 6.85 -33.29
C GLN A 524 9.15 7.55 -32.30
N ASN A 525 8.14 8.22 -32.81
CA ASN A 525 7.19 8.98 -31.99
C ASN A 525 5.93 8.16 -31.68
N SER A 526 5.10 8.67 -30.77
CA SER A 526 3.84 8.09 -30.33
C SER A 526 2.62 8.95 -30.71
N TRP A 527 2.66 9.59 -31.89
CA TRP A 527 1.57 10.42 -32.45
C TRP A 527 0.95 9.82 -33.72
N GLY A 528 0.99 8.50 -33.84
CA GLY A 528 0.45 7.74 -34.94
C GLY A 528 1.34 7.71 -36.19
N THR A 529 1.02 6.80 -37.10
CA THR A 529 1.79 6.54 -38.34
C THR A 529 1.70 7.66 -39.37
N SER A 530 0.80 8.63 -39.20
CA SER A 530 0.73 9.79 -40.08
C SER A 530 1.77 10.85 -39.74
N TRP A 531 2.34 10.86 -38.53
CA TRP A 531 3.31 11.88 -38.14
C TRP A 531 4.68 11.60 -38.75
N GLY A 532 5.31 12.61 -39.35
CA GLY A 532 6.61 12.47 -40.02
C GLY A 532 6.54 11.50 -41.21
N SER A 533 7.56 10.66 -41.35
CA SER A 533 7.64 9.55 -42.30
C SER A 533 7.16 8.25 -41.64
N GLY A 534 5.86 7.96 -41.67
CA GLY A 534 5.33 6.68 -41.16
C GLY A 534 5.46 6.51 -39.63
N GLY A 535 5.51 7.61 -38.87
CA GLY A 535 5.76 7.65 -37.42
C GLY A 535 7.20 8.03 -37.03
N PHE A 536 8.08 8.23 -38.01
CA PHE A 536 9.50 8.51 -37.80
C PHE A 536 9.90 9.91 -38.28
N ALA A 537 10.91 10.49 -37.65
CA ALA A 537 11.51 11.74 -38.09
C ALA A 537 12.99 11.78 -37.72
N LEU A 538 13.74 12.73 -38.30
CA LEU A 538 15.13 12.99 -37.96
C LEU A 538 15.20 14.18 -36.98
N LEU A 539 15.73 13.94 -35.78
CA LEU A 539 16.06 14.96 -34.80
C LEU A 539 17.54 15.32 -34.94
N THR A 540 17.85 16.54 -35.35
CA THR A 540 19.25 16.96 -35.54
C THR A 540 20.03 16.95 -34.23
N TYR A 541 21.35 16.78 -34.30
CA TYR A 541 22.19 16.86 -33.10
C TYR A 541 22.13 18.23 -32.42
N GLY A 542 22.00 19.31 -33.20
CA GLY A 542 21.83 20.66 -32.66
C GLY A 542 20.54 20.80 -31.84
N ASP A 543 19.43 20.28 -32.36
CA ASP A 543 18.14 20.27 -31.66
C ASP A 543 18.21 19.42 -30.36
N TRP A 544 18.74 18.20 -30.45
CA TRP A 544 18.92 17.35 -29.28
C TRP A 544 19.77 18.01 -28.19
N LEU A 545 20.92 18.60 -28.54
CA LEU A 545 21.79 19.25 -27.55
C LEU A 545 21.14 20.47 -26.90
N ALA A 546 20.26 21.18 -27.63
CA ALA A 546 19.51 22.32 -27.11
C ALA A 546 18.37 21.90 -26.17
N ASN A 547 17.68 20.78 -26.47
CA ASN A 547 16.39 20.46 -25.86
C ASN A 547 16.37 19.17 -25.01
N CYS A 548 17.45 18.38 -24.96
CA CYS A 548 17.47 17.10 -24.25
C CYS A 548 17.26 17.22 -22.74
N MET A 549 16.36 16.38 -22.21
CA MET A 549 16.10 16.25 -20.77
C MET A 549 16.80 15.02 -20.21
N ASP A 550 16.47 13.82 -20.70
CA ASP A 550 16.99 12.55 -20.19
C ASP A 550 17.26 11.52 -21.30
N ALA A 551 18.17 10.59 -21.02
CA ALA A 551 18.51 9.49 -21.92
C ALA A 551 18.86 8.22 -21.14
N TRP A 552 18.21 7.12 -21.51
CA TRP A 552 18.31 5.84 -20.83
C TRP A 552 18.40 4.69 -21.84
N VAL A 553 19.44 3.87 -21.69
CA VAL A 553 19.57 2.62 -22.44
C VAL A 553 19.08 1.46 -21.56
N VAL A 554 18.35 0.53 -22.18
CA VAL A 554 17.65 -0.56 -21.46
C VAL A 554 17.84 -1.89 -22.16
N ALA A 555 18.07 -2.95 -21.39
CA ALA A 555 18.13 -4.31 -21.93
C ALA A 555 17.01 -5.18 -21.34
N MET A 556 16.30 -5.92 -22.19
CA MET A 556 15.23 -6.82 -21.75
C MET A 556 15.79 -7.96 -20.87
N GLY A 557 15.08 -8.26 -19.80
CA GLY A 557 15.39 -9.36 -18.88
C GLY A 557 14.98 -10.72 -19.43
N VAL A 558 15.35 -11.76 -18.69
CA VAL A 558 14.88 -13.13 -18.96
C VAL A 558 13.41 -13.23 -18.51
N PRO A 559 12.49 -13.71 -19.38
CA PRO A 559 11.08 -13.88 -19.01
C PRO A 559 10.92 -14.70 -17.72
N GLY A 560 10.05 -14.26 -16.82
CA GLY A 560 9.82 -14.90 -15.53
C GLY A 560 10.88 -14.58 -14.47
N VAL A 561 12.03 -14.04 -14.85
CA VAL A 561 13.04 -13.49 -13.93
C VAL A 561 12.79 -12.00 -13.82
N VAL A 562 11.92 -11.61 -12.90
CA VAL A 562 11.92 -10.24 -12.38
C VAL A 562 13.10 -10.17 -11.43
N VAL A 563 14.18 -9.51 -11.84
CA VAL A 563 15.37 -9.32 -10.98
C VAL A 563 14.94 -8.51 -9.76
N GLY A 564 14.58 -9.22 -8.68
CA GLY A 564 14.01 -8.65 -7.47
C GLY A 564 12.49 -8.39 -7.56
N ARG A 565 11.72 -9.28 -6.92
CA ARG A 565 10.43 -8.98 -6.25
C ARG A 565 9.13 -8.99 -7.09
N VAL A 566 8.89 -10.00 -7.93
CA VAL A 566 7.51 -10.55 -8.12
C VAL A 566 7.61 -12.06 -8.41
N SER A 567 7.86 -12.87 -7.39
CA SER A 567 7.87 -14.33 -7.53
C SER A 567 6.64 -14.94 -6.85
N VAL A 568 5.54 -14.90 -7.60
CA VAL A 568 4.47 -15.89 -7.67
C VAL A 568 3.87 -16.39 -6.35
N THR A 569 2.77 -15.72 -5.99
CA THR A 569 1.52 -16.34 -5.56
C THR A 569 1.42 -17.85 -5.78
N GLY A 570 1.45 -18.64 -4.70
CA GLY A 570 0.85 -19.97 -4.59
C GLY A 570 1.18 -20.96 -5.71
N SER A 571 2.33 -21.63 -5.63
CA SER A 571 2.53 -22.98 -6.18
C SER A 571 3.65 -23.64 -5.39
N ALA A 572 3.41 -24.82 -4.84
CA ALA A 572 4.42 -25.65 -4.20
C ALA A 572 5.63 -25.90 -5.13
N PRO A 573 6.84 -26.17 -4.61
CA PRO A 573 7.97 -26.52 -5.45
C PRO A 573 7.76 -27.92 -6.02
N VAL A 574 7.53 -28.01 -7.33
CA VAL A 574 7.78 -29.24 -8.09
C VAL A 574 9.25 -29.18 -8.52
N GLY A 575 10.00 -30.21 -8.17
CA GLY A 575 11.44 -30.27 -8.35
C GLY A 575 11.89 -30.05 -9.79
N ALA A 576 12.98 -29.29 -9.93
CA ALA A 576 13.90 -29.42 -11.04
C ALA A 576 15.32 -29.22 -10.47
N ALA A 577 16.07 -30.32 -10.45
CA ALA A 577 17.50 -30.29 -10.30
C ALA A 577 18.13 -29.51 -11.48
N GLY A 578 19.14 -28.69 -11.18
CA GLY A 578 20.07 -28.15 -12.18
C GLY A 578 20.27 -26.64 -12.10
N GLY A 579 21.43 -26.23 -11.57
CA GLY A 579 22.01 -24.90 -11.81
C GLY A 579 22.16 -24.04 -10.56
N GLY A 580 23.36 -24.08 -9.97
CA GLY A 580 23.73 -23.27 -8.81
C GLY A 580 23.68 -21.77 -9.10
N ALA A 581 22.72 -21.10 -8.49
CA ALA A 581 22.88 -19.73 -8.01
C ALA A 581 22.50 -19.76 -6.53
N HIS A 582 23.45 -19.42 -5.65
CA HIS A 582 23.20 -19.25 -4.22
C HIS A 582 22.17 -18.13 -4.03
N GLN A 583 20.89 -18.46 -4.12
CA GLN A 583 19.83 -17.59 -3.63
C GLN A 583 19.93 -17.60 -2.11
N SER A 584 20.04 -16.41 -1.52
CA SER A 584 19.87 -16.24 -0.07
C SER A 584 18.62 -17.00 0.36
N LEU A 585 18.75 -17.85 1.39
CA LEU A 585 17.61 -18.56 1.95
C LEU A 585 16.61 -17.60 2.62
N TRP A 586 17.00 -16.35 2.88
CA TRP A 586 16.14 -15.35 3.49
C TRP A 586 15.14 -14.77 2.49
N TRP A 587 14.02 -14.29 3.01
CA TRP A 587 13.09 -13.54 2.18
C TRP A 587 13.69 -12.23 1.69
N SER A 588 13.19 -11.80 0.54
CA SER A 588 13.37 -10.40 0.10
C SER A 588 12.62 -9.46 1.06
N GLN A 589 13.08 -8.22 1.19
CA GLN A 589 12.39 -7.23 2.05
C GLN A 589 10.95 -6.93 1.59
N ASP A 590 10.60 -7.02 0.30
CA ASP A 590 9.20 -6.86 -0.12
C ASP A 590 8.32 -8.02 0.36
N GLN A 591 8.82 -9.25 0.29
CA GLN A 591 8.10 -10.40 0.85
C GLN A 591 7.92 -10.25 2.36
N ALA A 592 8.94 -9.78 3.09
CA ALA A 592 8.82 -9.48 4.51
C ALA A 592 7.75 -8.40 4.77
N TYR A 593 7.70 -7.31 3.99
CA TYR A 593 6.66 -6.29 4.10
C TYR A 593 5.25 -6.82 3.78
N ARG A 594 5.10 -7.71 2.79
CA ARG A 594 3.79 -8.36 2.51
C ARG A 594 3.28 -9.16 3.70
N HIS A 595 4.20 -9.76 4.45
CA HIS A 595 3.92 -10.47 5.70
C HIS A 595 4.00 -9.57 6.94
N SER A 596 4.03 -8.23 6.81
CA SER A 596 4.14 -7.33 7.95
C SER A 596 3.05 -6.26 7.98
N VAL A 597 2.50 -6.00 9.18
CA VAL A 597 1.62 -4.86 9.45
C VAL A 597 2.40 -3.85 10.27
N VAL A 598 2.63 -2.65 9.72
CA VAL A 598 3.39 -1.58 10.39
C VAL A 598 2.42 -0.58 11.03
N LEU A 599 2.52 -0.42 12.35
CA LEU A 599 1.75 0.54 13.15
C LEU A 599 2.63 1.74 13.52
N GLY A 600 2.11 2.94 13.29
CA GLY A 600 2.69 4.20 13.74
C GLY A 600 2.48 4.45 15.23
N ASN A 601 3.12 5.52 15.74
CA ASN A 601 3.13 5.85 17.16
C ASN A 601 1.73 6.14 17.74
N ASP A 602 0.79 6.60 16.93
CA ASP A 602 -0.59 6.84 17.35
C ASP A 602 -1.48 5.59 17.23
N GLY A 603 -0.87 4.41 17.05
CA GLY A 603 -1.58 3.15 16.86
C GLY A 603 -2.30 3.03 15.52
N ARG A 604 -2.12 3.97 14.58
CA ARG A 604 -2.66 3.85 13.21
C ARG A 604 -1.74 3.00 12.37
N VAL A 605 -2.31 2.36 11.35
CA VAL A 605 -1.49 1.73 10.30
C VAL A 605 -0.63 2.83 9.66
N LYS A 606 0.69 2.67 9.70
CA LYS A 606 1.61 3.53 8.96
C LYS A 606 1.30 3.27 7.50
N ARG A 607 0.64 4.25 6.87
CA ARG A 607 0.34 4.17 5.45
C ARG A 607 1.67 4.24 4.71
N TYR A 608 1.91 3.30 3.80
CA TYR A 608 2.98 3.48 2.84
C TYR A 608 2.69 4.80 2.12
N LEU A 609 3.59 5.77 2.24
CA LEU A 609 3.43 7.09 1.62
C LEU A 609 3.60 7.03 0.08
N THR A 610 3.62 5.82 -0.49
CA THR A 610 3.74 5.49 -1.91
C THR A 610 2.59 4.57 -2.34
N GLU A 611 2.34 4.46 -3.65
CA GLU A 611 1.22 3.71 -4.25
C GLU A 611 1.28 2.16 -4.09
N ASP A 612 2.14 1.62 -3.21
CA ASP A 612 2.07 0.23 -2.72
C ASP A 612 0.77 -0.06 -1.92
N GLU A 613 -0.03 0.97 -1.62
CA GLU A 613 -1.30 0.88 -0.87
C GLU A 613 -2.35 -0.07 -1.46
N LEU A 614 -2.37 -0.34 -2.78
CA LEU A 614 -3.38 -1.25 -3.37
C LEU A 614 -3.13 -2.72 -2.96
N SER A 615 -1.88 -3.15 -2.96
CA SER A 615 -1.43 -4.48 -2.52
C SER A 615 -1.05 -4.54 -1.04
N ARG A 616 -1.06 -3.41 -0.32
CA ARG A 616 -0.70 -3.33 1.11
C ARG A 616 -1.79 -2.67 1.95
N THR A 617 -3.06 -2.75 1.52
CA THR A 617 -4.15 -2.50 2.46
C THR A 617 -4.06 -3.53 3.58
N LEU A 618 -4.31 -3.10 4.82
CA LEU A 618 -4.27 -3.99 5.97
C LEU A 618 -5.18 -5.22 5.73
N LEU A 619 -6.38 -5.03 5.19
CA LEU A 619 -7.29 -6.13 4.89
C LEU A 619 -6.68 -7.13 3.89
N HIS A 620 -6.00 -6.65 2.85
CA HIS A 620 -5.33 -7.54 1.90
C HIS A 620 -4.17 -8.30 2.55
N GLN A 621 -3.34 -7.66 3.39
CA GLN A 621 -2.20 -8.32 4.04
C GLN A 621 -2.64 -9.35 5.09
N VAL A 622 -3.70 -9.04 5.83
CA VAL A 622 -4.16 -9.86 6.97
C VAL A 622 -5.17 -10.92 6.56
N ALA A 623 -5.97 -10.70 5.51
CA ALA A 623 -6.98 -11.66 5.06
C ALA A 623 -6.73 -12.15 3.62
N GLY A 624 -6.40 -11.26 2.68
CA GLY A 624 -6.23 -11.62 1.27
C GLY A 624 -5.05 -12.55 0.98
N LEU A 625 -3.85 -12.19 1.47
CA LEU A 625 -2.63 -12.98 1.24
C LEU A 625 -2.66 -14.33 1.99
N PRO A 626 -3.08 -14.41 3.27
CA PRO A 626 -3.23 -15.70 3.95
C PRO A 626 -4.29 -16.59 3.30
N ASP A 627 -5.46 -16.05 2.92
CA ASP A 627 -6.49 -16.82 2.22
C ASP A 627 -5.95 -17.45 0.93
N GLN A 628 -5.24 -16.66 0.12
CA GLN A 628 -4.59 -17.16 -1.08
C GLN A 628 -3.59 -18.28 -0.78
N TRP A 629 -2.79 -18.14 0.27
CA TRP A 629 -1.82 -19.14 0.66
C TRP A 629 -2.48 -20.42 1.18
N PHE A 630 -3.53 -20.30 2.00
CA PHE A 630 -4.32 -21.43 2.51
C PHE A 630 -4.99 -22.24 1.39
N ARG A 631 -5.50 -21.58 0.35
CA ARG A 631 -6.07 -22.26 -0.83
C ARG A 631 -5.06 -23.06 -1.64
N GLY A 632 -3.78 -22.68 -1.58
CA GLY A 632 -2.68 -23.42 -2.20
C GLY A 632 -2.21 -24.64 -1.42
N GLN A 633 -2.69 -24.83 -0.19
CA GLN A 633 -2.32 -25.97 0.65
C GLN A 633 -3.22 -27.17 0.44
N LYS A 634 -2.72 -28.34 0.90
CA LYS A 634 -3.50 -29.58 0.88
C LYS A 634 -4.83 -29.40 1.63
N ALA A 635 -5.86 -30.09 1.14
CA ALA A 635 -7.15 -30.17 1.82
C ALA A 635 -7.00 -30.85 3.20
N ASN A 636 -7.92 -30.56 4.13
CA ASN A 636 -7.99 -31.15 5.48
C ASN A 636 -6.77 -30.87 6.38
N GLN A 637 -6.03 -29.79 6.12
CA GLN A 637 -5.00 -29.29 7.03
C GLN A 637 -5.48 -27.98 7.68
N PRO A 638 -5.24 -27.77 8.99
CA PRO A 638 -5.59 -26.52 9.65
C PRO A 638 -4.92 -25.32 8.97
N ARG A 639 -5.66 -24.22 8.91
CA ARG A 639 -5.26 -22.95 8.30
C ARG A 639 -4.63 -22.07 9.37
N ARG A 640 -3.34 -22.30 9.61
CA ARG A 640 -2.58 -21.66 10.69
C ARG A 640 -2.06 -20.29 10.29
N LEU A 641 -2.52 -19.26 10.98
CA LEU A 641 -1.95 -17.92 10.95
C LEU A 641 -1.17 -17.68 12.25
N VAL A 642 0.09 -17.26 12.14
CA VAL A 642 0.92 -16.90 13.30
C VAL A 642 1.13 -15.40 13.30
N ILE A 643 0.65 -14.72 14.34
CA ILE A 643 0.96 -13.30 14.54
C ILE A 643 2.20 -13.19 15.42
N TYR A 644 3.26 -12.59 14.86
CA TYR A 644 4.52 -12.36 15.54
C TYR A 644 4.66 -10.88 15.91
N ALA A 645 4.39 -10.54 17.17
CA ALA A 645 4.60 -9.20 17.70
C ALA A 645 6.04 -9.07 18.23
N HIS A 646 6.88 -8.33 17.52
CA HIS A 646 8.26 -8.10 17.95
C HIS A 646 8.33 -7.20 19.19
N GLY A 647 9.49 -7.11 19.84
CA GLY A 647 9.71 -6.16 20.92
C GLY A 647 9.69 -4.71 20.42
N GLY A 648 8.83 -3.85 20.99
CA GLY A 648 8.61 -2.44 20.60
C GLY A 648 9.79 -1.48 20.84
N LEU A 649 11.00 -2.00 21.00
CA LEU A 649 12.24 -1.24 21.15
C LEU A 649 13.09 -1.23 19.87
N ASN A 650 12.71 -2.01 18.87
CA ASN A 650 13.47 -2.16 17.62
C ASN A 650 13.07 -1.11 16.57
N SER A 651 13.98 -0.80 15.62
CA SER A 651 13.63 -0.05 14.42
C SER A 651 12.75 -0.88 13.46
N GLU A 652 12.03 -0.21 12.56
CA GLU A 652 11.24 -0.88 11.50
C GLU A 652 12.15 -1.79 10.66
N ASP A 653 13.31 -1.28 10.23
CA ASP A 653 14.27 -2.03 9.42
C ASP A 653 14.74 -3.30 10.13
N ALA A 654 15.07 -3.22 11.43
CA ALA A 654 15.46 -4.40 12.21
C ALA A 654 14.32 -5.42 12.32
N ALA A 655 13.06 -4.97 12.44
CA ALA A 655 11.91 -5.87 12.47
C ALA A 655 11.69 -6.57 11.12
N ILE A 656 11.93 -5.85 10.03
CA ILE A 656 11.84 -6.42 8.68
C ILE A 656 12.99 -7.39 8.42
N GLU A 657 14.22 -7.13 8.84
CA GLU A 657 15.33 -8.10 8.74
C GLU A 657 15.04 -9.40 9.50
N ARG A 658 14.47 -9.31 10.71
CA ARG A 658 13.97 -10.49 11.44
C ARG A 658 12.94 -11.29 10.65
N ALA A 659 11.94 -10.59 10.10
CA ALA A 659 10.92 -11.24 9.27
C ALA A 659 11.55 -11.94 8.06
N ARG A 660 12.62 -11.38 7.48
CA ARG A 660 13.35 -11.99 6.35
C ARG A 660 14.06 -13.28 6.74
N ALA A 661 14.70 -13.32 7.90
CA ALA A 661 15.40 -14.51 8.41
C ALA A 661 14.42 -15.62 8.83
N MET A 662 13.33 -15.26 9.51
CA MET A 662 12.41 -16.23 10.13
C MET A 662 11.35 -16.76 9.17
N GLY A 663 10.93 -15.98 8.18
CA GLY A 663 9.71 -16.25 7.41
C GLY A 663 9.64 -17.62 6.75
N ARG A 664 10.77 -18.10 6.21
CA ARG A 664 10.87 -19.43 5.56
C ARG A 664 10.56 -20.58 6.52
N HIS A 665 10.89 -20.43 7.79
CA HIS A 665 10.70 -21.47 8.81
C HIS A 665 9.23 -21.64 9.15
N PHE A 666 8.46 -20.56 9.21
CA PHE A 666 7.00 -20.65 9.39
C PHE A 666 6.33 -21.29 8.16
N VAL A 667 6.59 -20.75 6.97
CA VAL A 667 5.94 -21.23 5.74
C VAL A 667 6.32 -22.68 5.43
N GLY A 668 7.60 -23.04 5.63
CA GLY A 668 8.09 -24.41 5.46
C GLY A 668 7.45 -25.43 6.40
N ASN A 669 6.87 -24.98 7.52
CA ASN A 669 6.18 -25.82 8.51
C ASN A 669 4.66 -25.63 8.49
N GLY A 670 4.07 -25.12 7.39
CA GLY A 670 2.62 -25.02 7.26
C GLY A 670 1.99 -23.93 8.14
N CYS A 671 2.75 -22.88 8.49
CA CYS A 671 2.28 -21.72 9.23
C CYS A 671 2.44 -20.44 8.39
N TYR A 672 1.39 -19.63 8.23
CA TYR A 672 1.52 -18.31 7.61
C TYR A 672 1.95 -17.28 8.66
N PRO A 673 3.16 -16.68 8.57
CA PRO A 673 3.56 -15.66 9.53
C PRO A 673 3.02 -14.27 9.12
N LEU A 674 2.54 -13.53 10.11
CA LEU A 674 2.18 -12.12 10.00
C LEU A 674 2.92 -11.36 11.11
N PHE A 675 3.95 -10.61 10.75
CA PHE A 675 4.77 -9.82 11.66
C PHE A 675 4.08 -8.49 11.98
N LEU A 676 3.79 -8.27 13.26
CA LEU A 676 3.24 -7.00 13.73
C LEU A 676 4.39 -6.08 14.11
N VAL A 677 4.60 -5.05 13.29
CA VAL A 677 5.66 -4.06 13.45
C VAL A 677 5.12 -2.81 14.15
N TRP A 678 5.66 -2.46 15.32
CA TRP A 678 5.10 -1.40 16.16
C TRP A 678 6.15 -0.73 17.04
N LYS A 679 5.99 0.58 17.29
CA LYS A 679 6.91 1.52 17.96
C LYS A 679 8.39 1.37 17.56
N THR A 680 8.86 2.33 16.76
CA THR A 680 10.24 2.42 16.26
C THR A 680 11.12 3.30 17.15
N GLY A 681 12.40 2.94 17.34
CA GLY A 681 13.47 3.87 17.79
C GLY A 681 13.62 4.07 19.30
N LEU A 682 12.92 3.30 20.12
CA LEU A 682 12.94 3.42 21.58
C LEU A 682 14.27 2.96 22.21
N PHE A 683 14.87 1.88 21.70
CA PHE A 683 16.18 1.43 22.19
C PHE A 683 17.26 2.47 21.90
N GLU A 684 17.27 3.03 20.69
CA GLU A 684 18.16 4.12 20.29
C GLU A 684 17.93 5.34 21.19
N SER A 685 16.68 5.69 21.49
CA SER A 685 16.35 6.81 22.38
C SER A 685 16.84 6.58 23.82
N LEU A 686 16.64 5.37 24.37
CA LEU A 686 17.13 5.00 25.70
C LEU A 686 18.67 4.97 25.73
N ALA A 687 19.31 4.32 24.75
CA ALA A 687 20.75 4.27 24.61
C ALA A 687 21.36 5.67 24.47
N ASN A 688 20.72 6.55 23.68
CA ASN A 688 21.13 7.94 23.53
C ASN A 688 21.03 8.70 24.86
N ILE A 689 19.90 8.59 25.57
CA ILE A 689 19.72 9.21 26.90
C ILE A 689 20.80 8.74 27.89
N PHE A 690 21.10 7.44 27.93
CA PHE A 690 22.15 6.90 28.80
C PHE A 690 23.55 7.35 28.36
N SER A 691 23.83 7.39 27.06
CA SER A 691 25.13 7.84 26.52
C SER A 691 25.37 9.33 26.75
N GLU A 692 24.34 10.18 26.63
CA GLU A 692 24.42 11.62 26.91
C GLU A 692 24.59 11.90 28.40
N ALA A 693 23.92 11.14 29.26
CA ALA A 693 24.09 11.24 30.70
C ALA A 693 25.53 10.88 31.13
N MET A 694 26.16 9.88 30.49
CA MET A 694 27.58 9.57 30.69
C MET A 694 28.50 10.63 30.10
N ARG A 695 28.19 11.23 28.93
CA ARG A 695 29.01 12.32 28.39
C ARG A 695 29.03 13.56 29.29
N ARG A 696 27.95 13.79 30.06
CA ARG A 696 27.91 14.81 31.12
C ARG A 696 28.70 14.40 32.38
N GLN A 697 29.15 13.15 32.46
CA GLN A 697 29.91 12.59 33.58
C GLN A 697 31.17 11.84 33.10
N ALA A 698 32.27 12.55 32.82
CA ALA A 698 33.61 11.94 32.81
C ALA A 698 34.69 12.98 33.17
N PRO A 699 35.80 12.61 33.84
CA PRO A 699 35.93 11.68 34.97
C PRO A 699 36.52 12.38 36.23
N MET A 700 36.19 11.91 37.43
CA MET A 700 37.05 12.12 38.61
C MET A 700 37.88 10.85 38.81
N ALA A 701 39.19 11.00 38.75
CA ALA A 701 40.17 9.93 38.94
C ALA A 701 40.20 9.43 40.40
N GLY A 702 40.45 8.13 40.59
CA GLY A 702 40.79 7.53 41.89
C GLY A 702 40.08 6.21 42.14
N GLY A 703 40.85 5.11 42.22
CA GLY A 703 40.35 3.73 42.17
C GLY A 703 39.64 3.21 43.42
N ALA A 704 38.80 2.19 43.19
CA ALA A 704 38.48 1.05 44.07
C ALA A 704 37.53 0.11 43.30
N GLY A 705 38.05 -1.07 42.92
CA GLY A 705 37.48 -1.93 41.86
C GLY A 705 36.17 -2.67 42.13
N GLU A 706 35.60 -2.65 43.35
CA GLU A 706 34.34 -3.36 43.64
C GLU A 706 33.30 -2.53 44.40
N TRP A 707 33.69 -1.37 44.97
CA TRP A 707 32.81 -0.58 45.84
C TRP A 707 31.93 0.45 45.10
N ILE A 708 32.08 0.56 43.78
CA ILE A 708 31.38 1.54 42.93
C ILE A 708 30.18 0.92 42.18
N ALA A 709 30.12 -0.40 42.04
CA ALA A 709 29.20 -1.07 41.10
C ALA A 709 27.70 -0.87 41.42
N GLU A 710 27.26 -1.06 42.67
CA GLU A 710 25.84 -0.93 43.04
C GLU A 710 25.33 0.52 43.07
N ARG A 711 26.19 1.49 43.38
CA ARG A 711 25.80 2.91 43.43
C ARG A 711 25.57 3.49 42.03
N THR A 712 26.29 3.04 41.01
CA THR A 712 26.05 3.46 39.62
C THR A 712 24.68 3.02 39.12
N ASP A 713 24.28 1.75 39.34
CA ASP A 713 22.96 1.26 38.92
C ASP A 713 21.83 2.01 39.64
N LEU A 714 21.95 2.24 40.94
CA LEU A 714 20.96 2.97 41.73
C LEU A 714 20.84 4.44 41.31
N MET A 715 21.95 5.06 40.90
CA MET A 715 21.95 6.40 40.29
C MET A 715 21.31 6.38 38.89
N VAL A 716 21.61 5.40 38.05
CA VAL A 716 20.97 5.25 36.73
C VAL A 716 19.46 5.06 36.87
N GLU A 717 19.02 4.20 37.79
CA GLU A 717 17.61 3.91 38.08
C GLU A 717 16.86 5.16 38.62
N LYS A 718 17.46 5.89 39.58
CA LYS A 718 16.82 7.05 40.23
C LYS A 718 16.97 8.37 39.46
N SER A 719 18.11 8.61 38.80
CA SER A 719 18.45 9.91 38.19
C SER A 719 18.14 9.99 36.69
N ILE A 720 18.08 8.85 35.98
CA ILE A 720 17.87 8.82 34.51
C ILE A 720 16.64 7.99 34.16
N GLY A 721 16.53 6.77 34.71
CA GLY A 721 15.46 5.82 34.42
C GLY A 721 14.06 6.35 34.73
N ARG A 722 13.85 6.91 35.92
CA ARG A 722 12.54 7.43 36.33
C ARG A 722 12.12 8.79 35.74
N PRO A 723 12.98 9.84 35.71
CA PRO A 723 12.53 11.14 35.19
C PRO A 723 12.55 11.23 33.66
N MET A 724 13.42 10.49 32.96
CA MET A 724 13.55 10.60 31.50
C MET A 724 13.06 9.36 30.73
N ALA A 725 13.34 8.14 31.18
CA ALA A 725 12.99 6.91 30.43
C ALA A 725 11.57 6.37 30.70
N ARG A 726 11.06 6.47 31.94
CA ARG A 726 9.71 6.03 32.32
C ARG A 726 8.57 6.69 31.54
N PRO A 727 8.61 8.00 31.22
CA PRO A 727 7.60 8.61 30.34
C PRO A 727 7.52 7.91 28.97
N ILE A 728 8.66 7.60 28.36
CA ILE A 728 8.74 6.94 27.04
C ILE A 728 8.22 5.50 27.11
N TRP A 729 8.49 4.80 28.21
CA TRP A 729 7.92 3.47 28.48
C TRP A 729 6.41 3.53 28.69
N SER A 730 5.91 4.49 29.46
CA SER A 730 4.48 4.71 29.69
C SER A 730 3.75 5.01 28.38
N GLU A 731 4.31 5.90 27.57
CA GLU A 731 3.80 6.25 26.25
C GLU A 731 3.75 5.02 25.32
N MET A 732 4.73 4.11 25.38
CA MET A 732 4.67 2.86 24.59
C MET A 732 3.46 2.01 24.99
N LYS A 733 3.21 1.83 26.29
CA LYS A 733 2.07 1.05 26.78
C LYS A 733 0.76 1.68 26.35
N GLU A 734 0.67 3.00 26.47
CA GLU A 734 -0.49 3.76 26.00
C GLU A 734 -0.69 3.62 24.48
N ASN A 735 0.38 3.71 23.68
CA ASN A 735 0.31 3.53 22.23
C ASN A 735 -0.14 2.11 21.84
N ALA A 736 0.28 1.08 22.60
CA ALA A 736 -0.19 -0.29 22.41
C ALA A 736 -1.69 -0.41 22.68
N GLU A 737 -2.19 0.22 23.75
CA GLU A 737 -3.63 0.27 24.07
C GLU A 737 -4.41 1.04 22.99
N LEU A 738 -3.94 2.24 22.64
CA LEU A 738 -4.54 3.11 21.63
C LEU A 738 -4.61 2.44 20.25
N ALA A 739 -3.69 1.54 19.92
CA ALA A 739 -3.72 0.77 18.67
C ALA A 739 -5.01 -0.04 18.51
N PHE A 740 -5.66 -0.45 19.61
CA PHE A 740 -6.94 -1.17 19.59
C PHE A 740 -8.15 -0.28 19.85
N GLY A 741 -7.97 1.05 19.89
CA GLY A 741 -9.08 2.00 19.84
C GLY A 741 -9.85 1.91 18.52
N SER A 742 -11.15 2.22 18.55
CA SER A 742 -12.02 2.06 17.37
C SER A 742 -11.51 2.82 16.13
N GLY A 743 -11.29 2.10 15.03
CA GLY A 743 -10.75 2.62 13.77
C GLY A 743 -9.22 2.75 13.70
N ARG A 744 -8.49 2.29 14.72
CA ARG A 744 -7.02 2.25 14.76
C ARG A 744 -6.50 0.95 14.16
N GLY A 745 -5.19 0.83 13.99
CA GLY A 745 -4.58 -0.27 13.24
C GLY A 745 -4.79 -1.66 13.84
N GLY A 746 -4.77 -1.78 15.16
CA GLY A 746 -5.11 -3.01 15.87
C GLY A 746 -6.59 -3.39 15.73
N ASP A 747 -7.50 -2.41 15.80
CA ASP A 747 -8.94 -2.63 15.59
C ASP A 747 -9.26 -3.10 14.15
N LEU A 748 -8.58 -2.50 13.16
CA LEU A 748 -8.65 -2.91 11.76
C LEU A 748 -8.03 -4.30 11.54
N LEU A 749 -6.92 -4.64 12.23
CA LEU A 749 -6.31 -5.97 12.26
C LEU A 749 -7.33 -7.02 12.70
N ILE A 750 -8.03 -6.80 13.82
CA ILE A 750 -9.06 -7.74 14.28
C ILE A 750 -10.19 -7.88 13.25
N THR A 751 -10.64 -6.77 12.66
CA THR A 751 -11.68 -6.80 11.60
C THR A 751 -11.28 -7.67 10.42
N ALA A 752 -10.02 -7.60 9.98
CA ALA A 752 -9.50 -8.43 8.91
C ALA A 752 -9.37 -9.91 9.32
N LEU A 753 -8.95 -10.19 10.55
CA LEU A 753 -8.91 -11.55 11.10
C LEU A 753 -10.31 -12.17 11.19
N GLN A 754 -11.34 -11.41 11.58
CA GLN A 754 -12.74 -11.89 11.59
C GLN A 754 -13.18 -12.33 10.19
N ARG A 755 -12.81 -11.58 9.14
CA ARG A 755 -13.13 -11.94 7.76
C ARG A 755 -12.43 -13.22 7.31
N LEU A 756 -11.15 -13.38 7.67
CA LEU A 756 -10.38 -14.58 7.35
C LEU A 756 -10.94 -15.80 8.09
N ALA A 757 -11.17 -15.67 9.41
CA ALA A 757 -11.80 -16.71 10.23
C ALA A 757 -13.19 -17.07 9.70
N GLY A 758 -13.99 -16.09 9.28
CA GLY A 758 -15.30 -16.33 8.68
C GLY A 758 -15.26 -17.02 7.31
N THR A 759 -14.13 -17.02 6.59
CA THR A 759 -13.95 -17.77 5.33
C THR A 759 -13.58 -19.23 5.60
N TRP A 760 -12.80 -19.51 6.65
CA TRP A 760 -12.25 -20.84 6.93
C TRP A 760 -12.93 -21.59 8.09
N GLY A 761 -13.80 -20.92 8.85
CA GLY A 761 -14.56 -21.52 9.95
C GLY A 761 -13.66 -22.22 10.96
N ASP A 762 -14.01 -23.45 11.31
CA ASP A 762 -13.31 -24.26 12.31
C ASP A 762 -11.90 -24.71 11.87
N ASP A 763 -11.59 -24.67 10.57
CA ASP A 763 -10.26 -24.97 10.05
C ASP A 763 -9.26 -23.85 10.37
N PHE A 764 -9.72 -22.65 10.74
CA PHE A 764 -8.84 -21.51 11.03
C PHE A 764 -8.23 -21.58 12.44
N GLU A 765 -6.91 -21.49 12.52
CA GLU A 765 -6.17 -21.45 13.78
C GLU A 765 -5.31 -20.19 13.85
N LEU A 766 -5.49 -19.41 14.92
CA LEU A 766 -4.67 -18.25 15.24
C LEU A 766 -3.66 -18.60 16.33
N HIS A 767 -2.39 -18.34 16.08
CA HIS A 767 -1.31 -18.52 17.05
C HIS A 767 -0.61 -17.19 17.28
N LEU A 768 -0.29 -16.90 18.54
CA LEU A 768 0.31 -15.63 18.93
C LEU A 768 1.74 -15.86 19.44
N VAL A 769 2.69 -15.07 18.94
CA VAL A 769 4.08 -15.07 19.41
C VAL A 769 4.48 -13.64 19.74
N GLY A 770 4.90 -13.38 20.98
CA GLY A 770 5.27 -12.05 21.44
C GLY A 770 6.64 -12.04 22.07
N HIS A 771 7.55 -11.22 21.56
CA HIS A 771 8.85 -10.99 22.18
C HIS A 771 8.88 -9.69 22.97
N SER A 772 9.42 -9.71 24.19
CA SER A 772 9.62 -8.53 25.01
C SER A 772 8.33 -7.71 25.20
N ALA A 773 8.34 -6.44 24.83
CA ALA A 773 7.17 -5.57 24.88
C ALA A 773 6.03 -6.06 23.96
N GLY A 774 6.30 -6.94 22.98
CA GLY A 774 5.29 -7.56 22.12
C GLY A 774 4.19 -8.28 22.93
N ALA A 775 4.53 -8.74 24.14
CA ALA A 775 3.54 -9.23 25.11
C ALA A 775 2.48 -8.16 25.45
N ILE A 776 2.84 -6.89 25.62
CA ILE A 776 1.88 -5.83 25.93
C ILE A 776 0.91 -5.64 24.76
N MET A 777 1.43 -5.57 23.53
CA MET A 777 0.62 -5.49 22.31
C MET A 777 -0.35 -6.69 22.19
N LEU A 778 0.14 -7.91 22.43
CA LEU A 778 -0.70 -9.12 22.39
C LEU A 778 -1.75 -9.19 23.50
N GLY A 779 -1.46 -8.66 24.70
CA GLY A 779 -2.44 -8.59 25.78
C GLY A 779 -3.64 -7.71 25.42
N HIS A 780 -3.40 -6.52 24.87
CA HIS A 780 -4.48 -5.67 24.36
C HIS A 780 -5.19 -6.31 23.16
N MET A 781 -4.44 -6.95 22.26
CA MET A 781 -5.00 -7.70 21.13
C MET A 781 -5.96 -8.80 21.59
N LEU A 782 -5.58 -9.57 22.60
CA LEU A 782 -6.38 -10.68 23.12
C LEU A 782 -7.68 -10.20 23.74
N SER A 783 -7.64 -9.09 24.49
CA SER A 783 -8.85 -8.44 25.01
C SER A 783 -9.77 -7.94 23.89
N ALA A 784 -9.20 -7.36 22.82
CA ALA A 784 -9.96 -6.92 21.66
C ALA A 784 -10.57 -8.09 20.87
N LEU A 785 -9.82 -9.18 20.67
CA LEU A 785 -10.31 -10.43 20.06
C LEU A 785 -11.49 -11.00 20.86
N ALA A 786 -11.36 -11.03 22.19
CA ALA A 786 -12.40 -11.55 23.07
C ALA A 786 -13.67 -10.70 23.05
N ALA A 787 -13.53 -9.37 23.07
CA ALA A 787 -14.66 -8.45 22.92
C ALA A 787 -15.40 -8.63 21.57
N ARG A 788 -14.71 -9.18 20.56
CA ARG A 788 -15.27 -9.50 19.24
C ARG A 788 -15.62 -10.98 19.04
N GLY A 789 -15.65 -11.78 20.12
CA GLY A 789 -16.04 -13.18 20.08
C GLY A 789 -15.03 -14.13 19.40
N MET A 790 -13.78 -13.71 19.22
CA MET A 790 -12.75 -14.49 18.51
C MET A 790 -11.83 -15.32 19.41
N SER A 791 -12.07 -15.35 20.73
CA SER A 791 -11.20 -16.11 21.66
C SER A 791 -11.04 -17.58 21.28
N GLY A 792 -12.07 -18.20 20.69
CA GLY A 792 -12.05 -19.60 20.28
C GLY A 792 -11.09 -19.92 19.13
N CYS A 793 -10.71 -18.92 18.33
CA CYS A 793 -9.76 -19.09 17.23
C CYS A 793 -8.31 -19.15 17.71
N VAL A 794 -8.00 -18.63 18.91
CA VAL A 794 -6.62 -18.57 19.41
C VAL A 794 -6.23 -19.91 20.03
N ARG A 795 -5.32 -20.65 19.39
CA ARG A 795 -4.92 -22.01 19.79
C ARG A 795 -3.73 -22.04 20.73
N THR A 796 -2.68 -21.26 20.44
CA THR A 796 -1.49 -21.20 21.31
C THR A 796 -0.98 -19.77 21.45
N MET A 797 -0.31 -19.50 22.56
CA MET A 797 0.40 -18.25 22.81
C MET A 797 1.81 -18.52 23.32
N HIS A 798 2.81 -17.93 22.67
CA HIS A 798 4.22 -18.03 23.02
C HIS A 798 4.74 -16.66 23.40
N LEU A 799 5.31 -16.51 24.59
CA LEU A 799 5.92 -15.25 25.01
C LEU A 799 7.42 -15.46 25.28
N PHE A 800 8.24 -14.66 24.60
CA PHE A 800 9.70 -14.65 24.74
C PHE A 800 10.09 -13.43 25.57
N ALA A 801 10.72 -13.65 26.72
CA ALA A 801 11.13 -12.62 27.68
C ALA A 801 10.07 -11.50 27.88
N PRO A 802 8.81 -11.82 28.21
CA PRO A 802 7.71 -10.84 28.21
C PRO A 802 7.97 -9.67 29.15
N ALA A 803 8.03 -8.46 28.58
CA ALA A 803 8.33 -7.22 29.30
C ALA A 803 7.05 -6.54 29.83
N CYS A 804 6.10 -7.30 30.34
CA CYS A 804 4.87 -6.78 30.95
C CYS A 804 4.84 -7.11 32.45
N SER A 805 4.19 -6.26 33.26
CA SER A 805 3.98 -6.57 34.67
C SER A 805 3.05 -7.77 34.87
N VAL A 806 3.16 -8.46 36.00
CA VAL A 806 2.21 -9.51 36.38
C VAL A 806 0.79 -8.96 36.55
N GLN A 807 0.64 -7.69 36.95
CA GLN A 807 -0.66 -7.03 36.99
C GLN A 807 -1.28 -6.93 35.59
N PHE A 808 -0.50 -6.55 34.58
CA PHE A 808 -0.95 -6.55 33.20
C PHE A 808 -1.34 -7.96 32.73
N ALA A 809 -0.52 -8.96 33.05
CA ALA A 809 -0.81 -10.36 32.71
C ALA A 809 -2.12 -10.87 33.34
N ASN A 810 -2.40 -10.53 34.60
CA ASN A 810 -3.67 -10.85 35.27
C ASN A 810 -4.87 -10.13 34.63
N ARG A 811 -4.67 -8.93 34.09
CA ARG A 811 -5.75 -8.20 33.43
C ARG A 811 -6.07 -8.77 32.05
N HIS A 812 -5.05 -9.15 31.29
CA HIS A 812 -5.21 -9.44 29.86
C HIS A 812 -5.07 -10.91 29.48
N TYR A 813 -4.38 -11.75 30.25
CA TYR A 813 -4.16 -13.16 29.91
C TYR A 813 -4.97 -14.12 30.77
N THR A 814 -4.98 -13.94 32.10
CA THR A 814 -5.66 -14.87 33.01
C THR A 814 -7.19 -14.98 32.82
N PRO A 815 -7.91 -13.97 32.28
CA PRO A 815 -9.33 -14.16 31.92
C PRO A 815 -9.57 -15.25 30.86
N HIS A 816 -8.53 -15.64 30.10
CA HIS A 816 -8.62 -16.63 29.03
C HIS A 816 -8.14 -18.00 29.51
N ALA A 817 -8.90 -18.64 30.41
CA ALA A 817 -8.52 -19.89 31.07
C ALA A 817 -8.12 -21.02 30.10
N ALA A 818 -8.83 -21.18 28.97
CA ALA A 818 -8.48 -22.17 27.95
C ALA A 818 -7.13 -21.86 27.28
N LEU A 819 -6.88 -20.60 26.93
CA LEU A 819 -5.61 -20.19 26.32
C LEU A 819 -4.45 -20.29 27.32
N MET A 820 -4.67 -20.05 28.62
CA MET A 820 -3.66 -20.26 29.65
C MET A 820 -3.16 -21.71 29.68
N GLN A 821 -3.98 -22.69 29.31
CA GLN A 821 -3.56 -24.10 29.15
C GLN A 821 -2.69 -24.33 27.90
N HIS A 822 -2.56 -23.35 27.03
CA HIS A 822 -1.71 -23.36 25.83
C HIS A 822 -0.79 -22.13 25.75
N LEU A 823 -0.49 -21.52 26.90
CA LEU A 823 0.53 -20.50 27.06
C LEU A 823 1.89 -21.16 27.31
N TYR A 824 2.89 -20.72 26.55
CA TYR A 824 4.28 -21.16 26.63
C TYR A 824 5.18 -19.94 26.86
N LEU A 825 6.11 -20.06 27.79
CA LEU A 825 7.03 -18.99 28.18
C LEU A 825 8.47 -19.40 27.92
N HIS A 826 9.26 -18.49 27.36
CA HIS A 826 10.70 -18.62 27.20
C HIS A 826 11.34 -17.43 27.91
N ILE A 827 12.09 -17.68 28.97
CA ILE A 827 12.69 -16.66 29.84
C ILE A 827 14.16 -16.98 30.08
N LEU A 828 14.95 -15.99 30.49
CA LEU A 828 16.31 -16.21 30.95
C LEU A 828 16.30 -16.58 32.44
N SER A 829 17.34 -17.31 32.89
CA SER A 829 17.57 -17.50 34.31
C SER A 829 17.95 -16.17 34.97
N ASP A 830 17.66 -16.05 36.27
CA ASP A 830 18.02 -14.87 37.06
C ASP A 830 19.54 -14.56 37.00
N ARG A 831 20.37 -15.60 36.88
CA ARG A 831 21.82 -15.50 36.69
C ARG A 831 22.16 -14.83 35.37
N VAL A 832 21.57 -15.28 34.26
CA VAL A 832 21.84 -14.73 32.92
C VAL A 832 21.29 -13.30 32.81
N GLU A 833 20.10 -13.02 33.32
CA GLU A 833 19.49 -11.67 33.36
C GLU A 833 20.39 -10.66 34.11
N ARG A 834 20.97 -11.05 35.24
CA ARG A 834 21.86 -10.19 36.03
C ARG A 834 23.24 -10.00 35.41
N ASN A 835 23.67 -10.92 34.55
CA ASN A 835 24.93 -10.84 33.83
C ASN A 835 24.78 -10.17 32.45
N ASP A 836 23.57 -9.84 32.02
CA ASP A 836 23.30 -9.10 30.78
C ASP A 836 23.57 -7.59 30.97
N THR A 837 23.55 -6.81 29.88
CA THR A 837 23.75 -5.36 29.95
C THR A 837 22.87 -4.62 28.94
N VAL A 838 22.43 -3.40 29.30
CA VAL A 838 21.79 -2.47 28.36
C VAL A 838 22.76 -1.35 28.01
N ALA A 839 23.05 -1.22 26.71
CA ALA A 839 23.98 -0.22 26.14
C ALA A 839 25.38 -0.22 26.81
N SER A 840 25.81 -1.34 27.39
CA SER A 840 27.03 -1.49 28.20
C SER A 840 27.09 -0.59 29.46
N ILE A 841 26.00 0.11 29.79
CA ILE A 841 25.93 1.09 30.89
C ILE A 841 25.18 0.50 32.07
N TYR A 842 23.97 -0.01 31.85
CA TYR A 842 23.20 -0.70 32.88
C TYR A 842 23.62 -2.17 32.91
N ARG A 843 24.12 -2.66 34.04
CA ARG A 843 24.82 -3.96 34.14
C ARG A 843 23.89 -5.13 34.47
N LYS A 844 22.63 -5.00 34.10
CA LYS A 844 21.62 -6.05 34.16
C LYS A 844 20.82 -6.00 32.86
N SER A 845 19.95 -6.96 32.65
CA SER A 845 19.09 -7.00 31.50
C SER A 845 18.08 -5.86 31.43
N LEU A 846 17.49 -5.72 30.25
CA LEU A 846 16.39 -4.81 30.02
C LEU A 846 15.18 -5.09 30.94
N LEU A 847 14.87 -6.35 31.25
CA LEU A 847 13.72 -6.64 32.13
C LEU A 847 13.96 -6.15 33.56
N TYR A 848 15.20 -6.21 34.05
CA TYR A 848 15.57 -5.59 35.31
C TYR A 848 15.47 -4.06 35.27
N LEU A 849 15.87 -3.43 34.16
CA LEU A 849 15.68 -1.99 33.98
C LEU A 849 14.20 -1.60 34.01
N VAL A 850 13.35 -2.37 33.32
CA VAL A 850 11.90 -2.18 33.33
C VAL A 850 11.35 -2.31 34.75
N SER A 851 11.71 -3.39 35.45
CA SER A 851 11.28 -3.68 36.82
C SER A 851 11.70 -2.59 37.81
N ASN A 852 12.95 -2.17 37.76
CA ASN A 852 13.55 -1.30 38.78
C ASN A 852 13.32 0.19 38.52
N ALA A 853 13.13 0.61 37.26
CA ALA A 853 13.14 2.04 36.92
C ALA A 853 12.00 2.52 36.01
N LEU A 854 11.50 1.68 35.10
CA LEU A 854 10.52 2.14 34.08
C LEU A 854 9.06 1.91 34.49
N GLU A 855 8.79 0.96 35.37
CA GLU A 855 7.47 0.80 35.96
C GLU A 855 7.17 1.86 37.05
N MET A 856 5.89 1.99 37.38
CA MET A 856 5.44 2.96 38.39
C MET A 856 6.06 2.65 39.75
N ASP A 857 5.93 1.40 40.19
CA ASP A 857 6.51 0.90 41.42
C ASP A 857 7.95 0.43 41.17
N LEU A 858 8.83 0.60 42.17
CA LEU A 858 10.17 0.02 42.11
C LEU A 858 10.05 -1.52 42.17
N ARG A 859 11.05 -2.19 41.57
CA ARG A 859 11.20 -3.66 41.50
C ARG A 859 9.86 -4.36 41.21
N THR A 860 9.09 -3.79 40.30
CA THR A 860 7.78 -4.29 39.90
C THR A 860 7.94 -5.71 39.36
N PRO A 861 7.13 -6.70 39.80
CA PRO A 861 7.23 -8.05 39.25
C PRO A 861 6.88 -8.06 37.76
N ILE A 862 7.87 -8.42 36.93
CA ILE A 862 7.75 -8.53 35.47
C ILE A 862 7.61 -10.00 35.09
N LEU A 863 6.65 -10.30 34.21
CA LEU A 863 6.30 -11.66 33.79
C LEU A 863 7.51 -12.43 33.23
N GLY A 864 8.41 -11.76 32.51
CA GLY A 864 9.58 -12.39 31.89
C GLY A 864 10.73 -12.69 32.84
N LEU A 865 10.68 -12.22 34.09
CA LEU A 865 11.71 -12.54 35.09
C LEU A 865 11.37 -13.83 35.80
N GLU A 866 12.37 -14.72 35.99
CA GLU A 866 12.23 -15.97 36.73
C GLU A 866 11.62 -15.76 38.13
N ASN A 867 11.92 -14.62 38.76
CA ASN A 867 11.39 -14.21 40.05
C ASN A 867 9.85 -14.15 40.11
N ALA A 868 9.15 -13.93 38.98
CA ALA A 868 7.68 -13.96 38.94
C ALA A 868 7.10 -15.35 39.26
N PHE A 869 7.89 -16.41 39.10
CA PHE A 869 7.48 -17.80 39.31
C PHE A 869 7.98 -18.39 40.63
N ARG A 870 8.87 -17.70 41.34
CA ARG A 870 9.41 -18.12 42.64
C ARG A 870 8.38 -17.89 43.76
N PRO A 871 7.88 -18.94 44.43
CA PRO A 871 6.82 -18.81 45.46
C PRO A 871 7.21 -17.96 46.67
N ASP A 872 8.51 -17.85 46.94
CA ASP A 872 9.14 -17.21 48.09
C ASP A 872 9.80 -15.87 47.75
N TYR A 873 9.74 -15.40 46.50
CA TYR A 873 10.28 -14.10 46.10
C TYR A 873 9.63 -13.01 46.94
N LYS A 874 10.43 -12.16 47.60
CA LYS A 874 10.00 -10.99 48.40
C LYS A 874 10.71 -9.70 48.01
N GLY A 875 11.36 -9.69 46.85
CA GLY A 875 12.27 -8.62 46.42
C GLY A 875 11.59 -7.34 45.89
N TRP A 876 10.26 -7.29 45.83
CA TRP A 876 9.53 -6.09 45.38
C TRP A 876 9.50 -5.02 46.49
N ASP A 877 9.61 -3.75 46.12
CA ASP A 877 9.59 -2.59 47.03
C ASP A 877 8.42 -1.61 46.74
N GLY A 878 7.42 -2.08 45.99
CA GLY A 878 6.17 -1.37 45.65
C GLY A 878 5.02 -1.52 46.68
N THR A 879 3.80 -1.18 46.24
CA THR A 879 2.59 -1.19 47.09
C THR A 879 2.15 -2.60 47.52
N SER A 880 1.31 -2.71 48.56
CA SER A 880 0.70 -4.01 48.95
C SER A 880 -0.01 -4.72 47.79
N SER A 881 -0.56 -3.93 46.85
CA SER A 881 -1.20 -4.41 45.63
C SER A 881 -0.25 -5.17 44.68
N ALA A 882 1.05 -4.86 44.67
CA ALA A 882 2.05 -5.59 43.88
C ALA A 882 2.24 -7.04 44.39
N GLY A 883 2.23 -7.23 45.71
CA GLY A 883 2.30 -8.56 46.31
C GLY A 883 1.04 -9.39 46.05
N GLU A 884 -0.14 -8.77 46.09
CA GLU A 884 -1.42 -9.44 45.77
C GLU A 884 -1.49 -9.86 44.29
N THR A 885 -1.13 -8.97 43.38
CA THR A 885 -1.11 -9.27 41.93
C THR A 885 -0.11 -10.37 41.58
N LEU A 886 1.07 -10.39 42.22
CA LEU A 886 2.03 -11.47 42.05
C LEU A 886 1.46 -12.82 42.53
N ARG A 887 0.85 -12.87 43.71
CA ARG A 887 0.21 -14.10 44.22
C ARG A 887 -0.90 -14.59 43.31
N ALA A 888 -1.74 -13.67 42.81
CA ALA A 888 -2.81 -13.98 41.86
C ALA A 888 -2.25 -14.59 40.56
N TRP A 889 -1.18 -14.00 40.02
CA TRP A 889 -0.51 -14.55 38.84
C TRP A 889 0.06 -15.94 39.10
N GLN A 890 0.78 -16.13 40.19
CA GLN A 890 1.36 -17.43 40.55
C GLN A 890 0.29 -18.51 40.74
N GLN A 891 -0.85 -18.16 41.33
CA GLN A 891 -1.98 -19.07 41.44
C GLN A 891 -2.54 -19.44 40.05
N ALA A 892 -2.80 -18.45 39.19
CA ALA A 892 -3.28 -18.69 37.83
C ALA A 892 -2.29 -19.53 37.01
N ALA A 893 -1.00 -19.24 37.08
CA ALA A 893 0.08 -19.97 36.43
C ALA A 893 0.16 -21.43 36.90
N ARG A 894 0.02 -21.66 38.22
CA ARG A 894 -0.04 -23.02 38.79
C ARG A 894 -1.26 -23.78 38.29
N SER A 895 -2.45 -23.18 38.36
CA SER A 895 -3.70 -23.80 37.88
C SER A 895 -3.66 -24.13 36.39
N ALA A 896 -3.01 -23.28 35.59
CA ALA A 896 -2.81 -23.49 34.15
C ALA A 896 -1.71 -24.51 33.81
N GLY A 897 -0.93 -24.96 34.79
CA GLY A 897 0.15 -25.92 34.59
C GLY A 897 1.44 -25.36 33.99
N LEU A 898 1.69 -24.04 34.11
CA LEU A 898 2.91 -23.42 33.56
C LEU A 898 4.23 -23.92 34.20
N HIS A 899 4.14 -24.52 35.38
CA HIS A 899 5.26 -25.18 36.06
C HIS A 899 5.63 -26.55 35.48
N LYS A 900 4.79 -27.13 34.61
CA LYS A 900 5.06 -28.43 33.98
C LYS A 900 6.20 -28.30 32.95
N ALA A 901 6.98 -29.37 32.79
CA ALA A 901 8.08 -29.42 31.84
C ALA A 901 7.61 -29.04 30.41
N GLY A 902 8.39 -28.19 29.73
CA GLY A 902 8.08 -27.72 28.37
C GLY A 902 7.05 -26.59 28.29
N ARG A 903 6.49 -26.10 29.41
CA ARG A 903 5.56 -24.95 29.44
C ARG A 903 6.26 -23.63 29.73
N THR A 904 7.22 -23.65 30.63
CA THR A 904 8.13 -22.52 30.88
C THR A 904 9.56 -23.04 30.66
N THR A 905 10.26 -22.46 29.70
CA THR A 905 11.66 -22.76 29.39
C THR A 905 12.52 -21.65 29.99
N VAL A 906 13.42 -22.03 30.89
CA VAL A 906 14.40 -21.13 31.50
C VAL A 906 15.75 -21.37 30.83
N LEU A 907 16.22 -20.40 30.06
CA LEU A 907 17.52 -20.43 29.41
C LEU A 907 18.59 -19.99 30.42
N ASP A 908 19.42 -20.95 30.84
CA ASP A 908 20.52 -20.74 31.80
C ASP A 908 21.90 -20.98 31.17
N GLN A 909 22.01 -20.84 29.85
CA GLN A 909 23.27 -20.96 29.12
C GLN A 909 23.82 -19.57 28.79
N ASP A 910 25.15 -19.43 28.71
CA ASP A 910 25.79 -18.15 28.40
C ASP A 910 25.72 -17.78 26.90
N THR A 911 25.39 -18.75 26.04
CA THR A 911 25.21 -18.56 24.60
C THR A 911 24.00 -19.31 24.08
N VAL A 912 23.47 -18.88 22.93
CA VAL A 912 22.41 -19.58 22.18
C VAL A 912 22.87 -19.92 20.78
N LEU A 913 22.35 -21.00 20.22
CA LEU A 913 22.64 -21.46 18.86
C LEU A 913 21.78 -20.69 17.85
N THR A 914 22.42 -20.03 16.90
CA THR A 914 21.78 -19.15 15.90
C THR A 914 21.84 -19.68 14.47
N ALA A 915 22.82 -20.52 14.16
CA ALA A 915 22.88 -21.26 12.91
C ALA A 915 23.64 -22.57 13.07
N LEU A 916 23.18 -23.60 12.37
CA LEU A 916 23.86 -24.88 12.28
C LEU A 916 25.07 -24.79 11.31
N PRO A 917 26.12 -25.62 11.51
CA PRO A 917 26.23 -26.59 12.60
C PRO A 917 26.64 -25.99 13.96
N ASP A 918 27.27 -24.80 14.01
CA ASP A 918 27.86 -24.31 15.29
C ASP A 918 28.10 -22.79 15.33
N ARG A 919 27.06 -21.96 15.18
CA ARG A 919 27.14 -20.50 15.30
C ARG A 919 26.38 -20.01 16.51
N HIS A 920 27.12 -19.53 17.50
CA HIS A 920 26.56 -19.06 18.76
C HIS A 920 26.66 -17.54 18.93
N VAL A 921 25.70 -16.97 19.65
CA VAL A 921 25.76 -15.59 20.17
C VAL A 921 25.55 -15.61 21.67
N ARG A 922 26.00 -14.56 22.38
CA ARG A 922 25.78 -14.42 23.82
C ARG A 922 24.27 -14.45 24.14
N ALA A 923 23.90 -15.21 25.17
CA ALA A 923 22.55 -15.18 25.70
C ALA A 923 22.29 -13.82 26.34
N ALA A 924 21.25 -13.15 25.86
CA ALA A 924 20.85 -11.81 26.28
C ALA A 924 19.35 -11.64 26.03
N HIS A 925 18.75 -10.58 26.56
CA HIS A 925 17.30 -10.32 26.42
C HIS A 925 16.80 -10.38 24.95
N GLY A 926 17.62 -9.94 24.00
CA GLY A 926 17.30 -9.93 22.57
C GLY A 926 17.48 -11.27 21.85
N CYS A 927 18.09 -12.28 22.46
CA CYS A 927 18.58 -13.46 21.75
C CYS A 927 17.49 -14.46 21.30
N PHE A 928 16.28 -14.37 21.86
CA PHE A 928 15.19 -15.32 21.58
C PHE A 928 14.73 -15.33 20.11
N ASP A 929 14.86 -14.20 19.40
CA ASP A 929 14.55 -14.12 17.96
C ASP A 929 15.60 -14.86 17.10
N ASN A 930 16.81 -15.06 17.64
CA ASN A 930 17.92 -15.73 16.98
C ASN A 930 18.12 -17.17 17.45
N ASP A 931 17.50 -17.57 18.56
CA ASP A 931 17.68 -18.90 19.13
C ASP A 931 16.90 -19.96 18.36
N ILE A 932 17.63 -20.87 17.72
CA ILE A 932 17.10 -22.00 16.99
C ILE A 932 16.19 -22.85 17.88
N ASP A 933 16.58 -23.10 19.14
CA ASP A 933 15.83 -23.99 20.01
C ASP A 933 14.47 -23.39 20.40
N THR A 934 14.45 -22.09 20.72
CA THR A 934 13.22 -21.35 21.00
C THR A 934 12.26 -21.41 19.82
N LEU A 935 12.68 -21.03 18.61
CA LEU A 935 11.79 -21.03 17.45
C LEU A 935 11.34 -22.45 17.07
N ARG A 936 12.24 -23.43 17.16
CA ARG A 936 11.94 -24.85 16.92
C ARG A 936 10.83 -25.33 17.86
N ARG A 937 10.93 -25.07 19.17
CA ARG A 937 9.89 -25.45 20.15
C ARG A 937 8.56 -24.77 19.88
N THR A 938 8.60 -23.47 19.57
CA THR A 938 7.39 -22.72 19.19
C THR A 938 6.67 -23.37 18.02
N LEU A 939 7.39 -23.69 16.94
CA LEU A 939 6.79 -24.35 15.78
C LEU A 939 6.27 -25.75 16.13
N VAL A 940 7.01 -26.56 16.91
CA VAL A 940 6.56 -27.89 17.36
C VAL A 940 5.25 -27.82 18.13
N HIS A 941 5.09 -26.83 19.00
CA HIS A 941 3.85 -26.62 19.76
C HIS A 941 2.69 -26.14 18.88
N ILE A 942 2.96 -25.25 17.92
CA ILE A 942 1.96 -24.75 16.96
C ILE A 942 1.44 -25.89 16.07
N ILE A 943 2.33 -26.72 15.53
CA ILE A 943 1.93 -27.80 14.62
C ILE A 943 1.48 -29.08 15.34
N GLY A 944 1.85 -29.23 16.61
CA GLY A 944 1.54 -30.41 17.44
C GLY A 944 2.37 -31.65 17.10
N GLY A 945 3.59 -31.50 16.54
CA GLY A 945 4.38 -32.62 16.03
C GLY A 945 5.80 -32.27 15.59
N ALA A 946 6.47 -33.21 14.91
CA ALA A 946 7.82 -33.00 14.35
C ALA A 946 7.78 -32.02 13.18
N LEU A 947 8.81 -31.18 13.05
CA LEU A 947 8.91 -30.15 12.01
C LEU A 947 9.19 -30.77 10.64
N PRO A 948 8.34 -30.56 9.62
CA PRO A 948 8.67 -30.90 8.24
C PRO A 948 9.92 -30.19 7.71
N ASN A 949 10.21 -28.98 8.19
CA ASN A 949 11.37 -28.19 7.81
C ASN A 949 12.13 -27.71 9.07
N PRO A 950 13.39 -28.13 9.29
CA PRO A 950 14.12 -27.75 10.49
C PRO A 950 14.47 -26.26 10.49
N VAL A 951 14.51 -25.68 11.69
CA VAL A 951 15.08 -24.33 11.89
C VAL A 951 16.60 -24.47 11.89
N ASP A 952 17.27 -23.92 10.88
CA ASP A 952 18.71 -24.15 10.63
C ASP A 952 19.58 -22.88 10.68
N ASP A 953 19.01 -21.70 10.39
CA ASP A 953 19.73 -20.42 10.37
C ASP A 953 18.77 -19.24 10.62
N LEU A 954 19.08 -18.49 11.68
CA LEU A 954 18.44 -17.27 12.16
C LEU A 954 19.47 -16.12 12.33
N ARG A 955 20.60 -16.18 11.63
CA ARG A 955 21.62 -15.11 11.66
C ARG A 955 21.08 -13.84 11.02
N GLY A 956 21.70 -12.72 11.38
CA GLY A 956 21.86 -11.59 10.47
C GLY A 956 21.06 -10.32 10.76
N PHE A 957 20.87 -10.04 12.04
CA PHE A 957 20.54 -8.71 12.54
C PHE A 957 21.28 -8.48 13.86
#